data_AF-A0A8H8RWA8-F1
#
_entry.id   AF-A0A8H8RWA8-F1
#
_cell.length_a   1.000
_cell.length_b   1.000
_cell.length_c   1.000
_cell.angle_alpha   90.00
_cell.angle_beta   90.00
_cell.angle_gamma   90.00
#
_symmetry.space_group_name_H-M   'P 1'
#
loop_
_entity.id
_entity.type
_entity.pdbx_description
1 polymer ?
#
loop_
_entity_poly.entity_id
_entity_poly.type
_entity_poly.pdbx_seq_one_letter_code
_entity_poly.pdbx_strand_id
1 'polypeptide(L)'
;MVSTSHSPIEAESGPIAAGHFQFISIQAPDVARDKITRRLARSHAVKQALESKRKLQQESGDNFRVMTPRDKPRRVVDKGARYSRSVPDACGGFVKTTDTDWRLARQAPEPVFSVAEDLAFQNFRSVFRTGFVDPALLNAVMLSLAFAATAGGIITLDRECLGYQGQAISYIRERMGSLDEATSGSTIGAILLLAGVEARLGMTSQVQLHMGAVQVLLDMCRTKGIYLTGGIKRAIFWQDLNSSILAGSTRIVDHTTFAELHWTRDPFSPFFFQLPPGFQTRSHLLTKGFIGVLEDIHALQCIRDVPGPAKCNAMLMENINNHTASMQSRLVALPNLSPVLECCRLAAYLCSVMLCCTTWCALVIPSHISSQLLRELQQANNDPLWDDHPDLLLWLLYIGGAFAPTGIVRSGYVLLLLANNATRLLLPPKTLVSATNYFDHRTPHHHETSDNKGGEGNSISTRTMERRIGLLGGGQLGQMLCEAANPLGAKIWVLDAAGSPAKQINARTSHVDGSFTDPEKIRELARQVDILTVEIEHVDTYVLEEIAERGVQVTFADGSKRMKTVEVQPSWKTIRTIQDKYLQKDHLTQSGVKTAVSMAVEGSDLEAVGRELGYPFMLKSRKDAYDGRGNYPVKSPADISDALEALAGKSLYAEKWANFRLELAVMVVKTDNDTSNCGRSTIAYSVVETVHEDSVCKLVYAPPRDVSVIVQKEAQDLARKAVGSFPGKGVFGVELFLLPDGELIVNEIAPRPHNSGHWTIEGCPTMSQFKSQLLAILGLMPSFPNSTIPAMFPATVMLNILGGKTQASHNKLMDMAIAIPAGALHMYGKDSKPGRKIGHITVVGNSLFEAEALMAPLITVADDIRAERKGLPRTASIPSSLAPAARPLVAVTMGSDSDLPVLKPGLALLTTLGIPFHVTITSAHRTPQRMTDFATSAASKGFKVIIAAAGGAAHLPGMIAASTPLPVIGVPVKGSTLDGMDSLLSIVQMPRGVPVATVAINNSINAALLAARILGAHDGAIQQRLVEYAATMGEEVVGKAARLEDVGFEGY
;
A
#
# COMPACT_ATOMS: atom_id res chain seq x y z
N MET A 1 -57.30 37.83 49.62
CA MET A 1 -57.11 37.27 48.26
C MET A 1 -56.05 36.17 48.39
N VAL A 2 -56.30 35.02 49.05
CA VAL A 2 -57.19 33.89 48.70
C VAL A 2 -56.87 33.37 47.29
N SER A 3 -56.34 32.16 47.04
CA SER A 3 -55.88 31.07 47.93
C SER A 3 -55.14 29.98 47.12
N THR A 4 -54.03 29.46 47.66
CA THR A 4 -53.73 28.02 47.93
C THR A 4 -54.08 26.95 46.86
N SER A 5 -53.22 25.98 46.53
CA SER A 5 -52.81 24.88 47.43
C SER A 5 -51.97 23.81 46.68
N HIS A 6 -51.43 22.88 47.49
CA HIS A 6 -50.43 21.84 47.27
C HIS A 6 -50.73 20.69 46.26
N SER A 7 -49.62 20.04 45.87
CA SER A 7 -49.32 18.65 45.37
C SER A 7 -50.26 17.48 45.77
N PRO A 8 -50.15 16.21 45.26
CA PRO A 8 -49.04 15.56 44.51
C PRO A 8 -49.43 14.57 43.36
N ILE A 9 -48.37 13.98 42.77
CA ILE A 9 -48.20 12.78 41.95
C ILE A 9 -49.31 11.70 42.03
N GLU A 10 -49.75 11.18 40.87
CA GLU A 10 -50.02 9.75 40.67
C GLU A 10 -49.74 9.33 39.22
N ALA A 11 -49.15 8.14 39.08
CA ALA A 11 -48.62 7.58 37.85
C ALA A 11 -49.72 6.86 37.06
N GLU A 12 -49.79 7.09 35.74
CA GLU A 12 -50.39 6.13 34.81
C GLU A 12 -49.39 5.80 33.69
N SER A 13 -48.74 4.65 33.88
CA SER A 13 -48.15 3.83 32.84
C SER A 13 -49.22 3.38 31.85
N GLY A 14 -49.18 3.90 30.63
CA GLY A 14 -49.94 3.37 29.48
C GLY A 14 -48.98 2.94 28.36
N PRO A 15 -49.10 1.72 27.79
CA PRO A 15 -48.24 1.28 26.69
C PRO A 15 -48.55 2.07 25.42
N ILE A 16 -47.50 2.47 24.70
CA ILE A 16 -47.60 3.12 23.39
C ILE A 16 -48.31 2.17 22.43
N ALA A 17 -49.43 2.64 21.86
CA ALA A 17 -50.24 1.88 20.92
C ALA A 17 -49.44 1.46 19.68
N ALA A 18 -49.25 0.15 19.52
CA ALA A 18 -48.70 -0.52 18.34
C ALA A 18 -49.68 -0.46 17.16
N GLY A 19 -49.86 0.73 16.56
CA GLY A 19 -50.91 0.97 15.57
C GLY A 19 -50.51 1.54 14.21
N HIS A 20 -49.29 2.06 14.02
CA HIS A 20 -49.01 2.84 12.80
C HIS A 20 -47.80 2.44 11.95
N PHE A 21 -47.16 1.29 12.19
CA PHE A 21 -46.19 0.72 11.23
C PHE A 21 -46.22 -0.82 11.26
N GLN A 22 -46.36 -1.43 10.09
CA GLN A 22 -46.26 -2.88 9.90
C GLN A 22 -45.08 -3.16 8.95
N PHE A 23 -43.95 -3.64 9.48
CA PHE A 23 -42.88 -4.18 8.64
C PHE A 23 -43.38 -5.48 8.00
N ILE A 24 -43.68 -5.46 6.70
CA ILE A 24 -44.13 -6.66 5.98
C ILE A 24 -42.90 -7.48 5.61
N SER A 25 -42.74 -8.63 6.26
CA SER A 25 -41.82 -9.68 5.83
C SER A 25 -42.51 -10.49 4.75
N ILE A 26 -41.88 -10.68 3.58
CA ILE A 26 -42.24 -11.79 2.70
C ILE A 26 -41.53 -13.03 3.25
N GLN A 27 -42.03 -13.62 4.35
CA GLN A 27 -41.54 -14.90 4.85
C GLN A 27 -42.65 -15.81 5.38
N ALA A 28 -42.43 -17.09 5.09
CA ALA A 28 -42.91 -18.29 5.78
C ALA A 28 -44.25 -18.92 5.32
N PRO A 29 -44.21 -20.11 4.68
CA PRO A 29 -45.36 -20.88 4.21
C PRO A 29 -46.05 -21.71 5.32
N ASP A 30 -46.07 -21.21 6.54
CA ASP A 30 -46.57 -21.96 7.71
C ASP A 30 -47.97 -21.56 8.16
N VAL A 31 -48.62 -20.62 7.46
CA VAL A 31 -50.02 -20.25 7.71
C VAL A 31 -50.93 -20.83 6.61
N ALA A 32 -50.96 -22.16 6.51
CA ALA A 32 -52.02 -22.87 5.79
C ALA A 32 -52.27 -24.23 6.46
N ARG A 33 -53.47 -24.40 7.04
CA ARG A 33 -53.84 -25.58 7.86
C ARG A 33 -53.99 -26.90 7.09
N ASP A 34 -53.80 -26.92 5.77
CA ASP A 34 -53.97 -28.12 4.95
C ASP A 34 -52.65 -28.75 4.47
N LYS A 35 -52.49 -30.05 4.76
CA LYS A 35 -51.28 -30.86 4.48
C LYS A 35 -51.25 -31.32 3.01
N ILE A 36 -52.40 -31.38 2.33
CA ILE A 36 -52.52 -31.82 0.92
C ILE A 36 -52.11 -30.68 -0.03
N THR A 37 -52.51 -29.45 0.27
CA THR A 37 -52.14 -28.23 -0.49
C THR A 37 -50.64 -27.96 -0.44
N ARG A 38 -49.96 -28.24 0.68
CA ARG A 38 -48.49 -28.19 0.81
C ARG A 38 -47.77 -29.20 -0.09
N ARG A 39 -48.33 -30.40 -0.29
CA ARG A 39 -47.72 -31.45 -1.11
C ARG A 39 -47.92 -31.17 -2.61
N LEU A 40 -49.07 -30.64 -3.01
CA LEU A 40 -49.34 -30.24 -4.39
C LEU A 40 -48.52 -29.02 -4.83
N ALA A 41 -48.38 -27.99 -3.99
CA ALA A 41 -47.58 -26.81 -4.31
C ALA A 41 -46.07 -27.11 -4.42
N ARG A 42 -45.53 -27.96 -3.52
CA ARG A 42 -44.15 -28.46 -3.64
C ARG A 42 -43.95 -29.35 -4.86
N SER A 43 -44.93 -30.22 -5.18
CA SER A 43 -44.83 -31.10 -6.34
C SER A 43 -44.90 -30.33 -7.67
N HIS A 44 -45.66 -29.23 -7.75
CA HIS A 44 -45.79 -28.42 -8.97
C HIS A 44 -44.56 -27.53 -9.20
N ALA A 45 -44.03 -26.90 -8.15
CA ALA A 45 -42.83 -26.06 -8.24
C ALA A 45 -41.56 -26.88 -8.53
N VAL A 46 -41.44 -28.07 -7.95
CA VAL A 46 -40.32 -28.99 -8.22
C VAL A 46 -40.43 -29.59 -9.61
N LYS A 47 -41.65 -29.89 -10.09
CA LYS A 47 -41.87 -30.40 -11.46
C LYS A 47 -41.56 -29.34 -12.53
N GLN A 48 -41.98 -28.09 -12.34
CA GLN A 48 -41.64 -26.98 -13.25
C GLN A 48 -40.15 -26.64 -13.21
N ALA A 49 -39.50 -26.65 -12.05
CA ALA A 49 -38.06 -26.40 -11.94
C ALA A 49 -37.24 -27.53 -12.58
N LEU A 50 -37.66 -28.79 -12.46
CA LEU A 50 -37.04 -29.94 -13.14
C LEU A 50 -37.32 -29.97 -14.65
N GLU A 51 -38.51 -29.55 -15.10
CA GLU A 51 -38.83 -29.41 -16.52
C GLU A 51 -38.04 -28.27 -17.18
N SER A 52 -37.92 -27.11 -16.52
CA SER A 52 -37.08 -25.99 -16.99
C SER A 52 -35.59 -26.34 -16.97
N LYS A 53 -35.11 -27.05 -15.94
CA LYS A 53 -33.73 -27.53 -15.87
C LYS A 53 -33.43 -28.62 -16.90
N ARG A 54 -34.40 -29.50 -17.21
CA ARG A 54 -34.27 -30.51 -18.28
C ARG A 54 -34.34 -29.89 -19.67
N LYS A 55 -35.15 -28.84 -19.88
CA LYS A 55 -35.14 -28.04 -21.12
C LYS A 55 -33.80 -27.36 -21.33
N LEU A 56 -33.28 -26.68 -20.30
CA LEU A 56 -31.97 -26.04 -20.33
C LEU A 56 -30.81 -27.03 -20.55
N GLN A 57 -30.91 -28.26 -20.01
CA GLN A 57 -29.92 -29.31 -20.21
C GLN A 57 -30.08 -30.07 -21.55
N GLN A 58 -31.26 -30.05 -22.17
CA GLN A 58 -31.49 -30.57 -23.53
C GLN A 58 -31.06 -29.56 -24.61
N GLU A 59 -31.15 -28.26 -24.32
CA GLU A 59 -30.75 -27.18 -25.22
C GLU A 59 -29.23 -26.94 -25.26
N SER A 60 -28.47 -27.40 -24.25
CA SER A 60 -27.05 -27.04 -24.09
C SER A 60 -26.02 -27.98 -24.72
N GLY A 61 -26.44 -29.03 -25.45
CA GLY A 61 -25.61 -29.69 -26.48
C GLY A 61 -24.29 -30.41 -26.13
N ASP A 62 -23.65 -30.22 -24.97
CA ASP A 62 -22.33 -30.80 -24.70
C ASP A 62 -22.35 -31.90 -23.63
N ASN A 63 -22.25 -33.14 -24.10
CA ASN A 63 -21.77 -34.30 -23.35
C ASN A 63 -20.39 -34.70 -23.89
N PHE A 64 -19.34 -34.63 -23.08
CA PHE A 64 -18.20 -35.55 -23.18
C PHE A 64 -18.13 -36.45 -21.95
N ARG A 65 -17.83 -37.72 -22.23
CA ARG A 65 -18.01 -38.93 -21.41
C ARG A 65 -16.63 -39.54 -21.14
N VAL A 66 -16.43 -40.17 -19.98
CA VAL A 66 -15.50 -41.30 -19.79
C VAL A 66 -16.26 -42.46 -19.10
N MET A 67 -16.01 -43.69 -19.57
CA MET A 67 -16.86 -44.90 -19.54
C MET A 67 -16.72 -45.77 -18.27
N THR A 68 -17.61 -46.71 -17.90
CA THR A 68 -18.01 -48.02 -18.53
C THR A 68 -19.06 -48.75 -17.61
N PRO A 69 -19.64 -49.95 -17.91
CA PRO A 69 -20.01 -50.61 -19.18
C PRO A 69 -21.48 -51.14 -19.26
N ARG A 70 -21.87 -51.55 -20.48
CA ARG A 70 -22.89 -52.54 -20.92
C ARG A 70 -24.21 -52.04 -21.55
N ASP A 71 -24.30 -52.45 -22.83
CA ASP A 71 -25.45 -52.83 -23.66
C ASP A 71 -26.41 -51.78 -24.27
N LYS A 72 -26.01 -51.30 -25.47
CA LYS A 72 -26.68 -51.25 -26.80
C LYS A 72 -28.24 -51.41 -26.92
N PRO A 73 -28.90 -51.03 -28.05
CA PRO A 73 -28.46 -50.24 -29.25
C PRO A 73 -29.51 -49.30 -29.95
N ARG A 74 -29.04 -48.60 -31.03
CA ARG A 74 -29.72 -48.20 -32.32
C ARG A 74 -30.65 -46.95 -32.35
N ARG A 75 -30.73 -46.06 -33.38
CA ARG A 75 -30.06 -45.80 -34.70
C ARG A 75 -30.69 -44.51 -35.35
N VAL A 76 -29.92 -43.77 -36.20
CA VAL A 76 -30.28 -43.18 -37.55
C VAL A 76 -31.18 -41.89 -37.63
N VAL A 77 -31.05 -40.85 -38.50
CA VAL A 77 -30.16 -40.39 -39.62
C VAL A 77 -30.63 -38.98 -40.16
N ASP A 78 -29.69 -38.20 -40.72
CA ASP A 78 -29.67 -37.20 -41.85
C ASP A 78 -30.45 -35.85 -41.98
N LYS A 79 -29.67 -34.91 -42.60
CA LYS A 79 -29.94 -33.90 -43.67
C LYS A 79 -30.82 -32.67 -43.35
N GLY A 80 -30.60 -31.44 -43.84
CA GLY A 80 -29.68 -30.82 -44.81
C GLY A 80 -30.26 -29.50 -45.36
N ALA A 81 -29.42 -28.67 -46.02
CA ALA A 81 -29.70 -27.54 -46.95
C ALA A 81 -30.14 -26.16 -46.37
N ARG A 82 -29.31 -25.09 -46.48
CA ARG A 82 -29.12 -24.06 -47.56
C ARG A 82 -30.26 -23.01 -47.67
N TYR A 83 -29.91 -21.71 -47.62
CA TYR A 83 -29.98 -20.78 -48.79
C TYR A 83 -29.43 -19.38 -48.44
N SER A 84 -28.96 -18.69 -49.49
CA SER A 84 -28.25 -17.42 -49.54
C SER A 84 -29.08 -16.28 -50.18
N ARG A 85 -28.82 -15.03 -49.77
CA ARG A 85 -28.62 -13.78 -50.56
C ARG A 85 -29.46 -12.54 -50.19
N SER A 86 -28.70 -11.42 -50.24
CA SER A 86 -28.98 -10.04 -50.69
C SER A 86 -29.70 -9.03 -49.78
N VAL A 87 -29.03 -7.87 -49.67
CA VAL A 87 -29.43 -6.56 -49.12
C VAL A 87 -30.00 -5.69 -50.25
N PRO A 88 -30.93 -4.75 -49.99
CA PRO A 88 -30.60 -3.32 -50.14
C PRO A 88 -31.26 -2.36 -49.11
N ASP A 89 -30.82 -1.10 -49.21
CA ASP A 89 -30.93 0.10 -48.37
C ASP A 89 -32.29 0.65 -47.87
N ALA A 90 -32.13 1.56 -46.89
CA ALA A 90 -32.77 2.88 -46.71
C ALA A 90 -33.83 3.09 -45.59
N CYS A 91 -33.45 4.00 -44.69
CA CYS A 91 -34.24 5.00 -43.96
C CYS A 91 -35.42 4.60 -43.05
N GLY A 92 -35.24 4.96 -41.77
CA GLY A 92 -36.28 5.63 -40.97
C GLY A 92 -37.13 4.75 -40.06
N GLY A 93 -36.92 4.86 -38.75
CA GLY A 93 -37.85 4.28 -37.78
C GLY A 93 -37.30 4.28 -36.35
N PHE A 94 -37.69 5.28 -35.58
CA PHE A 94 -37.59 5.34 -34.12
C PHE A 94 -37.84 3.97 -33.47
N VAL A 95 -36.88 3.46 -32.69
CA VAL A 95 -37.10 2.30 -31.82
C VAL A 95 -37.48 2.80 -30.43
N LYS A 96 -38.69 2.43 -30.03
CA LYS A 96 -39.30 2.62 -28.71
C LYS A 96 -38.37 2.11 -27.61
N THR A 97 -38.09 2.98 -26.64
CA THR A 97 -37.52 2.63 -25.34
C THR A 97 -38.61 2.05 -24.45
N THR A 98 -38.59 0.73 -24.22
CA THR A 98 -39.28 0.10 -23.10
C THR A 98 -38.39 -0.94 -22.46
N ASP A 99 -38.28 -0.80 -21.14
CA ASP A 99 -37.89 -1.77 -20.12
C ASP A 99 -36.42 -2.23 -19.97
N THR A 100 -35.89 -1.79 -18.82
CA THR A 100 -34.96 -2.48 -17.91
C THR A 100 -33.64 -2.98 -18.47
N ASP A 101 -32.57 -2.21 -18.26
CA ASP A 101 -31.21 -2.78 -18.22
C ASP A 101 -30.31 -2.09 -17.19
N TRP A 102 -30.54 -2.44 -15.92
CA TRP A 102 -29.71 -2.11 -14.75
C TRP A 102 -28.60 -3.16 -14.52
N ARG A 103 -28.39 -4.08 -15.47
CA ARG A 103 -27.65 -5.36 -15.27
C ARG A 103 -26.13 -5.31 -15.47
N LEU A 104 -25.50 -4.15 -15.60
CA LEU A 104 -24.07 -4.03 -15.92
C LEU A 104 -23.18 -3.34 -14.88
N ALA A 105 -23.70 -3.02 -13.70
CA ALA A 105 -22.90 -2.61 -12.53
C ALA A 105 -22.21 -3.82 -11.83
N ARG A 106 -21.71 -4.79 -12.59
CA ARG A 106 -21.41 -6.18 -12.16
C ARG A 106 -19.98 -6.45 -11.65
N GLN A 107 -19.16 -5.43 -11.39
CA GLN A 107 -17.77 -5.63 -10.93
C GLN A 107 -17.31 -4.66 -9.82
N ALA A 108 -18.15 -4.37 -8.82
CA ALA A 108 -17.72 -3.61 -7.64
C ALA A 108 -18.00 -4.40 -6.36
N PRO A 109 -16.97 -4.91 -5.65
CA PRO A 109 -17.15 -5.45 -4.31
C PRO A 109 -17.35 -4.27 -3.35
N GLU A 110 -18.09 -4.52 -2.26
CA GLU A 110 -18.24 -3.72 -1.04
C GLU A 110 -19.66 -3.16 -0.77
N PRO A 111 -20.19 -3.29 0.47
CA PRO A 111 -21.43 -2.65 0.91
C PRO A 111 -21.33 -1.11 0.86
N VAL A 112 -22.46 -0.40 1.02
CA VAL A 112 -22.48 1.07 1.26
C VAL A 112 -21.63 1.44 2.49
N PHE A 113 -21.36 0.46 3.35
CA PHE A 113 -20.28 0.44 4.34
C PHE A 113 -19.14 -0.43 3.81
N SER A 114 -17.99 0.15 3.47
CA SER A 114 -16.81 -0.62 3.03
C SER A 114 -16.36 -1.59 4.12
N VAL A 115 -16.01 -2.83 3.72
CA VAL A 115 -15.49 -3.88 4.62
C VAL A 115 -14.07 -4.31 4.23
N ALA A 116 -13.53 -3.78 3.13
CA ALA A 116 -12.25 -4.26 2.58
C ALA A 116 -11.01 -3.61 3.21
N GLU A 117 -11.16 -2.52 3.96
CA GLU A 117 -10.05 -1.83 4.65
C GLU A 117 -10.25 -1.80 6.17
N ASP A 118 -9.18 -2.06 6.92
CA ASP A 118 -9.12 -1.96 8.39
C ASP A 118 -9.59 -0.58 8.90
N LEU A 119 -9.48 0.49 8.09
CA LEU A 119 -9.97 1.83 8.42
C LEU A 119 -11.50 1.95 8.42
N ALA A 120 -12.22 1.18 7.60
CA ALA A 120 -13.68 1.29 7.49
C ALA A 120 -14.38 0.49 8.59
N PHE A 121 -13.84 -0.69 8.94
CA PHE A 121 -14.28 -1.41 10.14
C PHE A 121 -13.97 -0.61 11.43
N GLN A 122 -12.90 0.19 11.46
CA GLN A 122 -12.63 1.14 12.54
C GLN A 122 -13.69 2.25 12.66
N ASN A 123 -14.23 2.75 11.54
CA ASN A 123 -15.32 3.74 11.56
C ASN A 123 -16.66 3.13 11.96
N PHE A 124 -16.97 1.90 11.52
CA PHE A 124 -18.16 1.19 11.98
C PHE A 124 -18.08 0.85 13.48
N ARG A 125 -16.90 0.41 13.94
CA ARG A 125 -16.60 0.16 15.36
C ARG A 125 -16.48 1.45 16.16
N SER A 126 -16.24 2.63 15.56
CA SER A 126 -16.28 3.92 16.26
C SER A 126 -17.70 4.46 16.40
N VAL A 127 -18.57 4.21 15.41
CA VAL A 127 -19.99 4.62 15.39
C VAL A 127 -20.85 3.71 16.28
N PHE A 128 -20.63 2.39 16.24
CA PHE A 128 -21.41 1.37 16.96
C PHE A 128 -20.59 0.64 18.03
N ARG A 129 -19.63 1.33 18.66
CA ARG A 129 -18.61 0.78 19.58
C ARG A 129 -19.15 -0.06 20.73
N THR A 130 -20.38 0.23 21.17
CA THR A 130 -21.09 -0.44 22.26
C THR A 130 -22.19 -1.40 21.79
N GLY A 131 -22.45 -1.49 20.48
CA GLY A 131 -23.66 -2.08 19.90
C GLY A 131 -23.51 -3.46 19.25
N PHE A 132 -22.29 -3.99 19.10
CA PHE A 132 -22.06 -5.29 18.44
C PHE A 132 -22.57 -6.52 19.24
N VAL A 133 -23.03 -6.31 20.47
CA VAL A 133 -23.74 -7.32 21.27
C VAL A 133 -25.24 -7.33 20.94
N ASP A 134 -25.76 -6.28 20.31
CA ASP A 134 -27.18 -6.20 19.97
C ASP A 134 -27.53 -7.10 18.77
N PRO A 135 -28.50 -8.02 18.91
CA PRO A 135 -28.86 -8.96 17.86
C PRO A 135 -29.42 -8.30 16.60
N ALA A 136 -30.10 -7.16 16.68
CA ALA A 136 -30.62 -6.47 15.51
C ALA A 136 -29.48 -5.92 14.65
N LEU A 137 -28.53 -5.23 15.29
CA LEU A 137 -27.35 -4.68 14.60
C LEU A 137 -26.45 -5.78 14.05
N LEU A 138 -26.20 -6.84 14.84
CA LEU A 138 -25.37 -7.96 14.39
C LEU A 138 -25.93 -8.62 13.13
N ASN A 139 -27.24 -8.90 13.10
CA ASN A 139 -27.89 -9.50 11.93
C ASN A 139 -27.90 -8.57 10.73
N ALA A 140 -28.08 -7.25 10.92
CA ALA A 140 -27.99 -6.28 9.84
C ALA A 140 -26.56 -6.16 9.25
N VAL A 141 -25.53 -6.31 10.09
CA VAL A 141 -24.13 -6.40 9.65
C VAL A 141 -23.90 -7.68 8.86
N MET A 142 -24.36 -8.83 9.37
CA MET A 142 -24.24 -10.12 8.68
C MET A 142 -24.97 -10.12 7.33
N LEU A 143 -26.16 -9.50 7.25
CA LEU A 143 -26.85 -9.25 5.99
C LEU A 143 -25.98 -8.46 5.01
N SER A 144 -25.36 -7.36 5.47
CA SER A 144 -24.52 -6.51 4.62
C SER A 144 -23.27 -7.25 4.12
N LEU A 145 -22.68 -8.10 4.95
CA LEU A 145 -21.54 -8.95 4.61
C LEU A 145 -21.93 -10.04 3.59
N ALA A 146 -23.03 -10.76 3.85
CA ALA A 146 -23.54 -11.79 2.95
C ALA A 146 -23.95 -11.21 1.58
N PHE A 147 -24.56 -10.03 1.58
CA PHE A 147 -24.91 -9.30 0.36
C PHE A 147 -23.67 -8.88 -0.45
N ALA A 148 -22.57 -8.52 0.22
CA ALA A 148 -21.32 -8.18 -0.45
C ALA A 148 -20.57 -9.42 -0.98
N ALA A 149 -20.55 -10.52 -0.20
CA ALA A 149 -19.87 -11.76 -0.57
C ALA A 149 -20.47 -12.45 -1.80
N THR A 150 -21.76 -12.24 -2.06
CA THR A 150 -22.48 -12.81 -3.21
C THR A 150 -22.37 -11.97 -4.50
N ALA A 151 -21.39 -11.07 -4.57
CA ALA A 151 -21.15 -10.16 -5.70
C ALA A 151 -22.38 -9.32 -6.11
N GLY A 152 -23.27 -9.01 -5.16
CA GLY A 152 -24.47 -8.21 -5.43
C GLY A 152 -25.41 -8.84 -6.46
N GLY A 153 -25.63 -10.16 -6.40
CA GLY A 153 -26.40 -11.00 -7.34
C GLY A 153 -27.89 -10.68 -7.56
N ILE A 154 -28.17 -9.47 -8.05
CA ILE A 154 -29.10 -9.07 -9.10
C ILE A 154 -30.62 -9.21 -8.91
N ILE A 155 -31.28 -10.30 -8.54
CA ILE A 155 -32.78 -10.24 -8.44
C ILE A 155 -33.33 -10.80 -7.13
N THR A 156 -32.49 -11.45 -6.33
CA THR A 156 -32.96 -12.14 -5.14
C THR A 156 -31.87 -12.14 -4.09
N LEU A 157 -32.21 -11.68 -2.89
CA LEU A 157 -31.49 -12.03 -1.68
C LEU A 157 -31.41 -13.57 -1.62
N ASP A 158 -30.21 -14.11 -1.44
CA ASP A 158 -30.07 -15.54 -1.26
C ASP A 158 -30.70 -15.99 0.06
N ARG A 159 -30.77 -17.30 0.29
CA ARG A 159 -31.43 -17.84 1.49
C ARG A 159 -30.79 -17.32 2.78
N GLU A 160 -29.49 -17.06 2.76
CA GLU A 160 -28.73 -16.57 3.92
C GLU A 160 -29.00 -15.08 4.18
N CYS A 161 -28.99 -14.24 3.14
CA CYS A 161 -29.38 -12.84 3.22
C CYS A 161 -30.83 -12.68 3.69
N LEU A 162 -31.76 -13.47 3.15
CA LEU A 162 -33.15 -13.46 3.63
C LEU A 162 -33.25 -13.89 5.10
N GLY A 163 -32.42 -14.84 5.53
CA GLY A 163 -32.32 -15.25 6.92
C GLY A 163 -31.91 -14.11 7.84
N TYR A 164 -30.80 -13.45 7.54
CA TYR A 164 -30.31 -12.31 8.33
C TYR A 164 -31.23 -11.09 8.26
N GLN A 165 -31.83 -10.79 7.10
CA GLN A 165 -32.82 -9.72 6.96
C GLN A 165 -34.06 -9.98 7.83
N GLY A 166 -34.60 -11.20 7.80
CA GLY A 166 -35.75 -11.60 8.61
C GLY A 166 -35.46 -11.51 10.11
N GLN A 167 -34.28 -11.96 10.54
CA GLN A 167 -33.85 -11.86 11.93
C GLN A 167 -33.64 -10.41 12.38
N ALA A 168 -32.97 -9.59 11.57
CA ALA A 168 -32.79 -8.17 11.85
C ALA A 168 -34.13 -7.44 12.02
N ILE A 169 -35.08 -7.64 11.09
CA ILE A 169 -36.42 -7.05 11.17
C ILE A 169 -37.19 -7.55 12.40
N SER A 170 -37.07 -8.83 12.75
CA SER A 170 -37.71 -9.41 13.94
C SER A 170 -37.21 -8.74 15.21
N TYR A 171 -35.89 -8.61 15.37
CA TYR A 171 -35.31 -7.96 16.55
C TYR A 171 -35.61 -6.46 16.58
N ILE A 172 -35.57 -5.75 15.44
CA ILE A 172 -35.99 -4.34 15.37
C ILE A 172 -37.42 -4.21 15.90
N ARG A 173 -38.35 -5.07 15.46
CA ARG A 173 -39.75 -5.04 15.93
C ARG A 173 -39.87 -5.26 17.43
N GLU A 174 -39.09 -6.16 18.00
CA GLU A 174 -39.04 -6.39 19.46
C GLU A 174 -38.58 -5.13 20.19
N ARG A 175 -37.51 -4.48 19.70
CA ARG A 175 -36.99 -3.23 20.26
C ARG A 175 -37.97 -2.06 20.17
N MET A 176 -38.87 -2.05 19.18
CA MET A 176 -39.91 -1.01 19.05
C MET A 176 -40.92 -1.01 20.22
N GLY A 177 -40.97 -2.06 21.04
CA GLY A 177 -41.81 -2.13 22.24
C GLY A 177 -41.32 -1.29 23.42
N SER A 178 -40.06 -0.84 23.41
CA SER A 178 -39.44 -0.02 24.45
C SER A 178 -38.85 1.25 23.85
N LEU A 179 -39.13 2.40 24.47
CA LEU A 179 -38.68 3.70 23.97
C LEU A 179 -37.15 3.81 23.93
N ASP A 180 -36.47 3.35 24.97
CA ASP A 180 -35.01 3.42 25.10
C ASP A 180 -34.31 2.48 24.11
N GLU A 181 -34.93 1.32 23.83
CA GLU A 181 -34.39 0.35 22.89
C GLU A 181 -34.64 0.75 21.44
N ALA A 182 -35.82 1.30 21.14
CA ALA A 182 -36.20 1.78 19.82
C ALA A 182 -35.32 2.94 19.34
N THR A 183 -34.93 3.83 20.26
CA THR A 183 -34.09 5.01 19.99
C THR A 183 -32.60 4.75 20.17
N SER A 184 -32.22 3.51 20.47
CA SER A 184 -30.82 3.13 20.65
C SER A 184 -30.02 3.26 19.33
N GLY A 185 -28.72 3.56 19.46
CA GLY A 185 -27.81 3.61 18.31
C GLY A 185 -27.74 2.30 17.54
N SER A 186 -27.91 1.15 18.21
CA SER A 186 -27.91 -0.18 17.59
C SER A 186 -29.15 -0.40 16.71
N THR A 187 -30.34 -0.06 17.20
CA THR A 187 -31.60 -0.17 16.44
C THR A 187 -31.59 0.74 15.22
N ILE A 188 -31.18 2.00 15.41
CA ILE A 188 -31.03 2.95 14.30
C ILE A 188 -30.01 2.44 13.29
N GLY A 189 -28.85 1.94 13.76
CA GLY A 189 -27.83 1.34 12.91
C GLY A 189 -28.32 0.16 12.07
N ALA A 190 -29.11 -0.73 12.67
CA ALA A 190 -29.71 -1.87 11.99
C ALA A 190 -30.67 -1.43 10.86
N ILE A 191 -31.51 -0.41 11.13
CA ILE A 191 -32.43 0.15 10.13
C ILE A 191 -31.66 0.80 8.98
N LEU A 192 -30.58 1.54 9.27
CA LEU A 192 -29.75 2.18 8.24
C LEU A 192 -29.05 1.16 7.33
N LEU A 193 -28.58 0.05 7.88
CA LEU A 193 -27.97 -1.05 7.12
C LEU A 193 -28.98 -1.76 6.20
N LEU A 194 -30.22 -1.99 6.69
CA LEU A 194 -31.31 -2.52 5.87
C LEU A 194 -31.62 -1.59 4.69
N ALA A 195 -31.79 -0.29 4.97
CA ALA A 195 -32.01 0.72 3.94
C ALA A 195 -30.85 0.76 2.92
N GLY A 196 -29.60 0.55 3.35
CA GLY A 196 -28.44 0.51 2.46
C GLY A 196 -28.43 -0.67 1.50
N VAL A 197 -28.84 -1.86 1.94
CA VAL A 197 -28.98 -3.03 1.06
C VAL A 197 -30.12 -2.82 0.07
N GLU A 198 -31.26 -2.33 0.55
CA GLU A 198 -32.45 -2.07 -0.27
C GLU A 198 -32.22 -0.96 -1.30
N ALA A 199 -31.47 0.08 -0.94
CA ALA A 199 -31.08 1.14 -1.87
C ALA A 199 -30.24 0.59 -3.04
N ARG A 200 -29.36 -0.38 -2.78
CA ARG A 200 -28.58 -1.05 -3.83
C ARG A 200 -29.41 -2.00 -4.68
N LEU A 201 -30.50 -2.52 -4.14
CA LEU A 201 -31.49 -3.30 -4.88
C LEU A 201 -32.49 -2.42 -5.67
N GLY A 202 -32.41 -1.09 -5.53
CA GLY A 202 -33.34 -0.15 -6.16
C GLY A 202 -34.75 -0.21 -5.56
N MET A 203 -34.88 -0.67 -4.32
CA MET A 203 -36.16 -0.86 -3.62
C MET A 203 -36.63 0.45 -2.97
N THR A 204 -37.00 1.43 -3.79
CA THR A 204 -37.33 2.80 -3.35
C THR A 204 -38.40 2.84 -2.25
N SER A 205 -39.47 2.04 -2.37
CA SER A 205 -40.56 2.03 -1.38
C SER A 205 -40.11 1.53 -0.01
N GLN A 206 -39.23 0.53 0.03
CA GLN A 206 -38.70 -0.03 1.27
C GLN A 206 -37.68 0.91 1.91
N VAL A 207 -36.78 1.48 1.10
CA VAL A 207 -35.89 2.57 1.54
C VAL A 207 -36.69 3.72 2.14
N GLN A 208 -37.76 4.16 1.48
CA GLN A 208 -38.61 5.24 1.97
C GLN A 208 -39.29 4.88 3.30
N LEU A 209 -39.69 3.62 3.48
CA LEU A 209 -40.26 3.11 4.72
C LEU A 209 -39.23 3.11 5.85
N HIS A 210 -38.03 2.57 5.62
CA HIS A 210 -36.98 2.50 6.62
C HIS A 210 -36.44 3.89 7.00
N MET A 211 -36.23 4.77 6.03
CA MET A 211 -35.84 6.16 6.29
C MET A 211 -36.97 6.94 6.96
N GLY A 212 -38.24 6.71 6.58
CA GLY A 212 -39.39 7.27 7.28
C GLY A 212 -39.46 6.84 8.75
N ALA A 213 -39.12 5.59 9.06
CA ALA A 213 -39.00 5.12 10.43
C ALA A 213 -37.88 5.85 11.19
N VAL A 214 -36.72 6.08 10.57
CA VAL A 214 -35.63 6.89 11.16
C VAL A 214 -36.10 8.32 11.45
N GLN A 215 -36.89 8.94 10.55
CA GLN A 215 -37.44 10.28 10.78
C GLN A 215 -38.34 10.32 12.03
N VAL A 216 -39.23 9.33 12.20
CA VAL A 216 -40.08 9.22 13.39
C VAL A 216 -39.23 9.04 14.65
N LEU A 217 -38.21 8.17 14.61
CA LEU A 217 -37.29 7.96 15.74
C LEU A 217 -36.53 9.25 16.09
N LEU A 218 -36.11 10.04 15.10
CA LEU A 218 -35.46 11.33 15.31
C LEU A 218 -36.39 12.32 16.02
N ASP A 219 -37.64 12.41 15.59
CA ASP A 219 -38.62 13.31 16.21
C ASP A 219 -38.93 12.88 17.65
N MET A 220 -39.05 11.57 17.92
CA MET A 220 -39.18 11.07 19.30
C MET A 220 -37.95 11.40 20.15
N CYS A 221 -36.74 11.24 19.62
CA CYS A 221 -35.51 11.60 20.34
C CYS A 221 -35.52 13.09 20.73
N ARG A 222 -35.97 13.97 19.82
CA ARG A 222 -36.12 15.41 20.10
C ARG A 222 -37.16 15.68 21.17
N THR A 223 -38.35 15.09 21.07
CA THR A 223 -39.45 15.30 22.04
C THR A 223 -39.11 14.80 23.44
N LYS A 224 -38.32 13.71 23.53
CA LYS A 224 -37.98 13.05 24.80
C LYS A 224 -36.60 13.44 25.35
N GLY A 225 -35.86 14.31 24.67
CA GLY A 225 -34.55 14.77 25.10
C GLY A 225 -33.44 13.72 25.01
N ILE A 226 -33.59 12.72 24.13
CA ILE A 226 -32.60 11.65 23.92
C ILE A 226 -31.51 12.15 22.97
N TYR A 227 -30.28 12.17 23.46
CA TYR A 227 -29.13 12.64 22.68
C TYR A 227 -28.49 11.52 21.86
N LEU A 228 -28.61 11.62 20.52
CA LEU A 228 -27.86 10.77 19.60
C LEU A 228 -26.39 11.23 19.51
N THR A 229 -25.48 10.26 19.41
CA THR A 229 -24.05 10.54 19.23
C THR A 229 -23.79 11.15 17.84
N GLY A 230 -22.69 11.92 17.72
CA GLY A 230 -22.28 12.47 16.42
C GLY A 230 -22.02 11.40 15.36
N GLY A 231 -21.62 10.19 15.76
CA GLY A 231 -21.44 9.05 14.86
C GLY A 231 -22.75 8.60 14.21
N ILE A 232 -23.81 8.43 15.00
CA ILE A 232 -25.13 8.02 14.49
C ILE A 232 -25.73 9.11 13.60
N LYS A 233 -25.62 10.39 13.98
CA LYS A 233 -26.10 11.51 13.17
C LYS A 233 -25.42 11.58 11.80
N ARG A 234 -24.09 11.35 11.74
CA ARG A 234 -23.36 11.22 10.48
C ARG A 234 -23.83 10.03 9.65
N ALA A 235 -24.07 8.88 10.27
CA ALA A 235 -24.57 7.69 9.58
C ALA A 235 -25.95 7.93 8.95
N ILE A 236 -26.87 8.58 9.66
CA ILE A 236 -28.20 8.93 9.15
C ILE A 236 -28.10 9.79 7.90
N PHE A 237 -27.33 10.87 7.94
CA PHE A 237 -27.19 11.77 6.78
C PHE A 237 -26.60 11.10 5.55
N TRP A 238 -25.50 10.36 5.73
CA TRP A 238 -24.84 9.72 4.60
C TRP A 238 -25.70 8.61 4.01
N GLN A 239 -26.40 7.85 4.85
CA GLN A 239 -27.32 6.83 4.38
C GLN A 239 -28.51 7.46 3.63
N ASP A 240 -29.09 8.54 4.15
CA ASP A 240 -30.19 9.26 3.49
C ASP A 240 -29.76 9.84 2.12
N LEU A 241 -28.60 10.51 2.09
CA LEU A 241 -28.02 11.07 0.87
C LEU A 241 -27.73 9.97 -0.18
N ASN A 242 -27.05 8.89 0.22
CA ASN A 242 -26.68 7.81 -0.70
C ASN A 242 -27.92 7.03 -1.18
N SER A 243 -28.91 6.81 -0.32
CA SER A 243 -30.14 6.11 -0.71
C SER A 243 -30.97 6.94 -1.69
N SER A 244 -31.01 8.26 -1.50
CA SER A 244 -31.64 9.18 -2.45
C SER A 244 -30.99 9.13 -3.83
N ILE A 245 -29.66 9.02 -3.87
CA ILE A 245 -28.91 8.91 -5.12
C ILE A 245 -29.12 7.56 -5.80
N LEU A 246 -29.08 6.46 -5.05
CA LEU A 246 -29.12 5.11 -5.62
C LEU A 246 -30.54 4.65 -5.99
N ALA A 247 -31.53 5.02 -5.17
CA ALA A 247 -32.90 4.53 -5.29
C ALA A 247 -33.92 5.66 -5.54
N GLY A 248 -33.49 6.92 -5.61
CA GLY A 248 -34.42 8.04 -5.81
C GLY A 248 -35.33 8.32 -4.61
N SER A 249 -34.96 7.88 -3.40
CA SER A 249 -35.77 8.14 -2.20
C SER A 249 -35.79 9.63 -1.85
N THR A 250 -36.89 10.07 -1.23
CA THR A 250 -36.99 11.44 -0.73
C THR A 250 -36.15 11.60 0.52
N ARG A 251 -35.30 12.63 0.51
CA ARG A 251 -34.43 13.00 1.63
C ARG A 251 -35.26 13.40 2.86
N ILE A 252 -34.87 12.91 4.02
CA ILE A 252 -35.46 13.30 5.31
C ILE A 252 -34.55 14.24 6.12
N VAL A 253 -33.24 14.25 5.82
CA VAL A 253 -32.28 15.15 6.44
C VAL A 253 -31.40 15.81 5.38
N ASP A 254 -30.89 16.98 5.69
CA ASP A 254 -29.95 17.73 4.86
C ASP A 254 -28.72 18.17 5.67
N HIS A 255 -27.82 18.89 5.01
CA HIS A 255 -26.60 19.41 5.63
C HIS A 255 -26.86 20.42 6.77
N THR A 256 -28.08 20.93 6.93
CA THR A 256 -28.46 21.86 7.99
C THR A 256 -29.16 21.19 9.17
N THR A 257 -29.59 19.94 9.00
CA THR A 257 -30.44 19.22 9.96
C THR A 257 -29.72 18.90 11.28
N PHE A 258 -28.40 18.64 11.24
CA PHE A 258 -27.57 18.43 12.42
C PHE A 258 -26.52 19.55 12.53
N ALA A 259 -26.95 20.73 12.97
CA ALA A 259 -26.12 21.94 13.03
C ALA A 259 -24.80 21.75 13.81
N GLU A 260 -24.82 20.89 14.83
CA GLU A 260 -23.68 20.51 15.67
C GLU A 260 -22.59 19.69 14.93
N LEU A 261 -22.89 19.17 13.74
CA LEU A 261 -21.92 18.48 12.89
C LEU A 261 -21.15 19.43 11.97
N HIS A 262 -21.51 20.72 11.95
CA HIS A 262 -20.82 21.76 11.19
C HIS A 262 -20.65 21.43 9.70
N TRP A 263 -21.65 20.83 9.04
CA TRP A 263 -21.68 20.62 7.58
C TRP A 263 -21.94 21.90 6.79
N THR A 264 -21.16 22.93 7.09
CA THR A 264 -21.28 24.27 6.54
C THR A 264 -20.21 24.53 5.49
N ARG A 265 -20.47 25.51 4.61
CA ARG A 265 -19.45 26.06 3.70
C ARG A 265 -18.34 26.69 4.54
N ASP A 266 -17.24 25.98 4.69
CA ASP A 266 -16.11 26.45 5.49
C ASP A 266 -15.27 27.53 4.76
N PRO A 267 -15.09 28.73 5.32
CA PRO A 267 -14.45 29.86 4.64
C PRO A 267 -12.91 29.85 4.78
N PHE A 268 -12.23 28.76 4.41
CA PHE A 268 -10.76 28.65 4.49
C PHE A 268 -10.00 29.78 3.77
N SER A 269 -10.60 30.35 2.72
CA SER A 269 -10.18 31.60 2.11
C SER A 269 -11.29 32.11 1.18
N PRO A 270 -11.84 33.33 1.38
CA PRO A 270 -12.84 33.91 0.49
C PRO A 270 -12.39 33.97 -0.97
N PHE A 271 -11.08 34.02 -1.21
CA PHE A 271 -10.49 34.19 -2.54
C PHE A 271 -10.56 32.94 -3.42
N PHE A 272 -10.79 31.74 -2.85
CA PHE A 272 -10.86 30.49 -3.63
C PHE A 272 -12.26 30.19 -4.18
N PHE A 273 -13.29 30.85 -3.67
CA PHE A 273 -14.67 30.69 -4.12
C PHE A 273 -14.90 31.48 -5.41
N GLN A 274 -14.32 30.97 -6.50
CA GLN A 274 -14.44 31.57 -7.82
C GLN A 274 -15.06 30.56 -8.78
N LEU A 275 -15.98 31.03 -9.62
CA LEU A 275 -16.53 30.21 -10.69
C LEU A 275 -15.39 29.94 -11.69
N PRO A 276 -15.12 28.68 -12.09
CA PRO A 276 -14.05 28.38 -13.03
C PRO A 276 -14.21 29.17 -14.34
N PRO A 277 -13.13 29.62 -15.00
CA PRO A 277 -13.20 30.45 -16.21
C PRO A 277 -14.11 29.88 -17.31
N GLY A 278 -14.11 28.55 -17.50
CA GLY A 278 -15.00 27.88 -18.47
C GLY A 278 -16.49 27.95 -18.13
N PHE A 279 -16.87 28.18 -16.88
CA PHE A 279 -18.25 28.39 -16.46
C PHE A 279 -18.62 29.87 -16.29
N GLN A 280 -17.65 30.79 -16.17
CA GLN A 280 -17.91 32.23 -16.06
C GLN A 280 -18.67 32.77 -17.27
N THR A 281 -18.26 32.38 -18.47
CA THR A 281 -18.90 32.75 -19.75
C THR A 281 -20.31 32.15 -19.90
N ARG A 282 -20.63 31.12 -19.12
CA ARG A 282 -21.88 30.34 -19.14
C ARG A 282 -22.72 30.51 -17.89
N SER A 283 -22.37 31.47 -17.04
CA SER A 283 -23.06 31.71 -15.75
C SER A 283 -24.56 31.99 -15.93
N HIS A 284 -24.96 32.58 -17.05
CA HIS A 284 -26.36 32.84 -17.41
C HIS A 284 -27.20 31.55 -17.62
N LEU A 285 -26.55 30.41 -17.88
CA LEU A 285 -27.22 29.11 -18.02
C LEU A 285 -27.42 28.40 -16.67
N LEU A 286 -26.79 28.90 -15.60
CA LEU A 286 -26.74 28.21 -14.32
C LEU A 286 -27.58 28.94 -13.26
N THR A 287 -28.21 28.18 -12.36
CA THR A 287 -28.89 28.77 -11.21
C THR A 287 -27.86 29.29 -10.20
N LYS A 288 -28.22 30.34 -9.43
CA LYS A 288 -27.35 30.88 -8.37
C LYS A 288 -26.90 29.80 -7.37
N GLY A 289 -27.79 28.87 -7.04
CA GLY A 289 -27.47 27.74 -6.16
C GLY A 289 -26.42 26.79 -6.76
N PHE A 290 -26.49 26.52 -8.07
CA PHE A 290 -25.53 25.67 -8.75
C PHE A 290 -24.17 26.35 -8.94
N ILE A 291 -24.16 27.65 -9.26
CA ILE A 291 -22.94 28.48 -9.31
C ILE A 291 -22.17 28.39 -7.99
N GLY A 292 -22.86 28.54 -6.86
CA GLY A 292 -22.23 28.45 -5.54
C GLY A 292 -21.56 27.10 -5.29
N VAL A 293 -22.11 25.98 -5.80
CA VAL A 293 -21.46 24.67 -5.68
C VAL A 293 -20.24 24.55 -6.60
N LEU A 294 -20.27 25.11 -7.80
CA LEU A 294 -19.10 25.08 -8.70
C LEU A 294 -17.93 25.89 -8.15
N GLU A 295 -18.21 27.02 -7.48
CA GLU A 295 -17.21 27.78 -6.71
C GLU A 295 -16.60 26.93 -5.59
N ASP A 296 -17.41 26.14 -4.89
CA ASP A 296 -16.97 25.26 -3.80
C ASP A 296 -16.09 24.10 -4.32
N ILE A 297 -16.49 23.49 -5.44
CA ILE A 297 -15.68 22.46 -6.12
C ILE A 297 -14.33 23.05 -6.58
N HIS A 298 -14.34 24.27 -7.12
CA HIS A 298 -13.12 24.96 -7.52
C HIS A 298 -12.22 25.26 -6.33
N ALA A 299 -12.79 25.74 -5.22
CA ALA A 299 -12.03 26.01 -4.01
C ALA A 299 -11.33 24.74 -3.48
N LEU A 300 -12.02 23.59 -3.46
CA LEU A 300 -11.41 22.32 -3.09
C LEU A 300 -10.32 21.88 -4.07
N GLN A 301 -10.51 22.11 -5.37
CA GLN A 301 -9.48 21.82 -6.36
C GLN A 301 -8.24 22.70 -6.14
N CYS A 302 -8.40 23.99 -5.91
CA CYS A 302 -7.29 24.91 -5.61
C CYS A 302 -6.52 24.45 -4.38
N ILE A 303 -7.21 24.02 -3.31
CA ILE A 303 -6.59 23.46 -2.10
C ILE A 303 -5.77 22.20 -2.42
N ARG A 304 -6.33 21.28 -3.23
CA ARG A 304 -5.64 20.05 -3.65
C ARG A 304 -4.37 20.36 -4.45
N ASP A 305 -4.42 21.38 -5.31
CA ASP A 305 -3.38 21.69 -6.28
C ASP A 305 -2.27 22.62 -5.69
N VAL A 306 -2.35 23.02 -4.41
CA VAL A 306 -1.28 23.78 -3.72
C VAL A 306 -0.03 22.90 -3.49
N PRO A 307 1.16 23.29 -3.99
CA PRO A 307 2.40 22.56 -3.74
C PRO A 307 2.86 22.75 -2.28
N GLY A 308 2.62 21.74 -1.44
CA GLY A 308 2.96 21.70 0.00
C GLY A 308 1.76 22.13 0.87
N PRO A 309 1.23 21.26 1.75
CA PRO A 309 1.97 20.39 2.68
C PRO A 309 1.57 18.91 2.67
N ALA A 310 2.57 18.03 2.74
CA ALA A 310 2.44 16.58 2.94
C ALA A 310 2.03 16.16 4.38
N LYS A 311 1.21 16.96 5.06
CA LYS A 311 0.56 16.62 6.33
C LYS A 311 -0.80 17.31 6.36
N CYS A 312 -1.83 16.66 5.84
CA CYS A 312 -3.18 17.15 6.08
C CYS A 312 -3.50 16.96 7.58
N ASN A 313 -3.57 18.08 8.29
CA ASN A 313 -3.96 18.13 9.70
C ASN A 313 -5.35 17.49 9.86
N ALA A 314 -5.60 16.71 10.91
CA ALA A 314 -6.88 16.03 11.11
C ALA A 314 -8.07 17.01 11.09
N MET A 315 -7.88 18.22 11.63
CA MET A 315 -8.86 19.31 11.54
C MET A 315 -9.10 19.81 10.10
N LEU A 316 -8.06 19.90 9.26
CA LEU A 316 -8.19 20.36 7.87
C LEU A 316 -8.96 19.32 7.03
N MET A 317 -8.73 18.02 7.30
CA MET A 317 -9.49 16.92 6.68
C MET A 317 -10.94 16.84 7.16
N GLU A 318 -11.18 17.03 8.46
CA GLU A 318 -12.54 17.11 9.03
C GLU A 318 -13.35 18.22 8.34
N ASN A 319 -12.71 19.38 8.13
CA ASN A 319 -13.37 20.49 7.48
C ASN A 319 -13.60 20.28 5.97
N ILE A 320 -12.69 19.60 5.27
CA ILE A 320 -12.88 19.21 3.87
C ILE A 320 -14.05 18.20 3.72
N ASN A 321 -14.17 17.25 4.66
CA ASN A 321 -15.28 16.31 4.68
C ASN A 321 -16.62 17.02 4.93
N ASN A 322 -16.65 18.00 5.84
CA ASN A 322 -17.82 18.83 6.11
C ASN A 322 -18.22 19.67 4.89
N HIS A 323 -17.23 20.25 4.20
CA HIS A 323 -17.44 21.02 2.97
C HIS A 323 -18.05 20.13 1.86
N THR A 324 -17.56 18.90 1.72
CA THR A 324 -18.06 17.92 0.75
C THR A 324 -19.50 17.49 1.04
N ALA A 325 -19.83 17.22 2.31
CA ALA A 325 -21.19 16.92 2.75
C ALA A 325 -22.16 18.05 2.38
N SER A 326 -21.78 19.31 2.61
CA SER A 326 -22.56 20.49 2.23
C SER A 326 -22.81 20.56 0.71
N MET A 327 -21.76 20.41 -0.11
CA MET A 327 -21.88 20.47 -1.56
C MET A 327 -22.81 19.37 -2.11
N GLN A 328 -22.59 18.12 -1.72
CA GLN A 328 -23.36 16.98 -2.21
C GLN A 328 -24.83 17.07 -1.78
N SER A 329 -25.08 17.51 -0.55
CA SER A 329 -26.46 17.77 -0.10
C SER A 329 -27.13 18.87 -0.93
N ARG A 330 -26.44 19.96 -1.26
CA ARG A 330 -26.98 21.04 -2.10
C ARG A 330 -27.20 20.59 -3.55
N LEU A 331 -26.30 19.80 -4.13
CA LEU A 331 -26.46 19.25 -5.48
C LEU A 331 -27.69 18.35 -5.63
N VAL A 332 -28.01 17.56 -4.60
CA VAL A 332 -29.22 16.72 -4.60
C VAL A 332 -30.49 17.54 -4.38
N ALA A 333 -30.40 18.66 -3.66
CA ALA A 333 -31.54 19.55 -3.37
C ALA A 333 -31.84 20.58 -4.48
N LEU A 334 -31.04 20.65 -5.55
CA LEU A 334 -31.31 21.55 -6.67
C LEU A 334 -32.66 21.16 -7.32
N PRO A 335 -33.52 22.14 -7.65
CA PRO A 335 -34.81 21.86 -8.30
C PRO A 335 -34.60 21.27 -9.69
N ASN A 336 -35.62 20.58 -10.21
CA ASN A 336 -35.60 19.93 -11.53
C ASN A 336 -34.98 20.85 -12.60
N LEU A 337 -33.83 20.42 -13.12
CA LEU A 337 -33.04 21.12 -14.11
C LEU A 337 -33.42 20.65 -15.53
N SER A 338 -33.03 21.41 -16.56
CA SER A 338 -33.11 20.91 -17.95
C SER A 338 -32.20 19.69 -18.12
N PRO A 339 -32.41 18.82 -19.13
CA PRO A 339 -31.59 17.62 -19.35
C PRO A 339 -30.07 17.91 -19.43
N VAL A 340 -29.71 19.02 -20.07
CA VAL A 340 -28.31 19.49 -20.14
C VAL A 340 -27.77 19.88 -18.77
N LEU A 341 -28.53 20.64 -17.99
CA LEU A 341 -28.12 21.06 -16.65
C LEU A 341 -28.11 19.90 -15.66
N GLU A 342 -28.96 18.90 -15.87
CA GLU A 342 -28.93 17.64 -15.13
C GLU A 342 -27.63 16.87 -15.40
N CYS A 343 -27.16 16.83 -16.66
CA CYS A 343 -25.84 16.30 -16.98
C CYS A 343 -24.72 17.04 -16.22
N CYS A 344 -24.77 18.38 -16.21
CA CYS A 344 -23.81 19.21 -15.47
C CYS A 344 -23.87 18.94 -13.95
N ARG A 345 -25.06 18.76 -13.38
CA ARG A 345 -25.27 18.46 -11.96
C ARG A 345 -24.65 17.10 -11.59
N LEU A 346 -24.86 16.07 -12.40
CA LEU A 346 -24.29 14.74 -12.19
C LEU A 346 -22.76 14.75 -12.34
N ALA A 347 -22.22 15.49 -13.32
CA ALA A 347 -20.77 15.65 -13.47
C ALA A 347 -20.14 16.44 -12.30
N ALA A 348 -20.80 17.50 -11.82
CA ALA A 348 -20.37 18.21 -10.62
C ALA A 348 -20.40 17.32 -9.38
N TYR A 349 -21.40 16.44 -9.27
CA TYR A 349 -21.44 15.43 -8.21
C TYR A 349 -20.22 14.49 -8.29
N LEU A 350 -19.89 13.96 -9.47
CA LEU A 350 -18.68 13.13 -9.68
C LEU A 350 -17.39 13.85 -9.27
N CYS A 351 -17.25 15.14 -9.62
CA CYS A 351 -16.11 15.95 -9.21
C CYS A 351 -16.02 16.08 -7.68
N SER A 352 -17.15 16.26 -6.99
CA SER A 352 -17.19 16.40 -5.53
C SER A 352 -16.76 15.14 -4.78
N VAL A 353 -16.92 13.95 -5.36
CA VAL A 353 -16.60 12.68 -4.68
C VAL A 353 -15.08 12.44 -4.55
N MET A 354 -14.25 12.99 -5.46
CA MET A 354 -12.82 12.67 -5.55
C MET A 354 -11.86 13.78 -5.11
N LEU A 355 -12.36 14.98 -4.80
CA LEU A 355 -11.53 16.09 -4.35
C LEU A 355 -11.34 16.02 -2.82
N CYS A 356 -10.26 15.35 -2.39
CA CYS A 356 -9.76 15.33 -1.01
C CYS A 356 -10.58 14.54 0.04
N CYS A 357 -11.46 13.61 -0.36
CA CYS A 357 -12.24 12.77 0.57
C CYS A 357 -11.48 11.50 0.98
N THR A 358 -11.42 11.24 2.28
CA THR A 358 -10.85 10.00 2.88
C THR A 358 -11.91 9.13 3.55
N THR A 359 -13.16 9.59 3.61
CA THR A 359 -14.18 8.97 4.46
C THR A 359 -14.90 7.80 3.81
N TRP A 360 -15.08 7.81 2.48
CA TRP A 360 -15.76 6.75 1.73
C TRP A 360 -15.26 6.67 0.28
N CYS A 361 -14.35 5.74 0.00
CA CYS A 361 -13.87 5.45 -1.35
C CYS A 361 -14.74 4.39 -2.07
N ALA A 362 -16.03 4.32 -1.76
CA ALA A 362 -16.91 3.29 -2.33
C ALA A 362 -17.13 3.55 -3.83
N LEU A 363 -16.65 2.63 -4.67
CA LEU A 363 -16.75 2.70 -6.15
C LEU A 363 -18.20 2.70 -6.69
N VAL A 364 -19.18 2.35 -5.85
CA VAL A 364 -20.59 2.16 -6.23
C VAL A 364 -21.26 3.49 -6.60
N ILE A 365 -21.09 4.55 -5.80
CA ILE A 365 -21.75 5.84 -6.04
C ILE A 365 -21.23 6.50 -7.33
N PRO A 366 -19.91 6.66 -7.55
CA PRO A 366 -19.41 7.20 -8.82
C PRO A 366 -19.84 6.38 -10.04
N SER A 367 -19.85 5.05 -9.93
CA SER A 367 -20.28 4.18 -11.04
C SER A 367 -21.76 4.36 -11.36
N HIS A 368 -22.62 4.50 -10.34
CA HIS A 368 -24.05 4.73 -10.52
C HIS A 368 -24.31 6.10 -11.16
N ILE A 369 -23.70 7.16 -10.63
CA ILE A 369 -23.84 8.52 -11.16
C ILE A 369 -23.31 8.62 -12.59
N SER A 370 -22.18 7.99 -12.91
CA SER A 370 -21.66 7.90 -14.28
C SER A 370 -22.66 7.19 -15.21
N SER A 371 -23.27 6.09 -14.75
CA SER A 371 -24.30 5.40 -15.53
C SER A 371 -25.54 6.26 -15.77
N GLN A 372 -25.94 7.07 -14.78
CA GLN A 372 -27.03 8.03 -14.93
C GLN A 372 -26.67 9.15 -15.90
N LEU A 373 -25.48 9.74 -15.75
CA LEU A 373 -24.99 10.80 -16.63
C LEU A 373 -24.92 10.33 -18.08
N LEU A 374 -24.54 9.07 -18.34
CA LEU A 374 -24.57 8.52 -19.69
C LEU A 374 -25.99 8.52 -20.27
N ARG A 375 -26.99 8.10 -19.49
CA ARG A 375 -28.39 8.09 -19.96
C ARG A 375 -28.90 9.49 -20.24
N GLU A 376 -28.62 10.43 -19.36
CA GLU A 376 -29.01 11.84 -19.56
C GLU A 376 -28.31 12.44 -20.79
N LEU A 377 -27.02 12.15 -20.99
CA LEU A 377 -26.28 12.58 -22.18
C LEU A 377 -26.83 11.96 -23.47
N GLN A 378 -27.24 10.69 -23.43
CA GLN A 378 -27.87 10.03 -24.59
C GLN A 378 -29.21 10.66 -24.93
N GLN A 379 -30.03 11.01 -23.93
CA GLN A 379 -31.31 11.68 -24.13
C GLN A 379 -31.14 13.12 -24.62
N ALA A 380 -30.15 13.83 -24.07
CA ALA A 380 -29.83 15.20 -24.44
C ALA A 380 -28.93 15.32 -25.68
N ASN A 381 -28.50 14.22 -26.31
CA ASN A 381 -27.46 14.26 -27.36
C ASN A 381 -27.82 15.14 -28.57
N ASN A 382 -29.11 15.35 -28.83
CA ASN A 382 -29.61 16.17 -29.92
C ASN A 382 -29.97 17.61 -29.50
N ASP A 383 -29.65 18.00 -28.27
CA ASP A 383 -29.88 19.36 -27.79
C ASP A 383 -28.98 20.36 -28.55
N PRO A 384 -29.52 21.44 -29.13
CA PRO A 384 -28.75 22.40 -29.92
C PRO A 384 -27.71 23.16 -29.08
N LEU A 385 -27.84 23.19 -27.76
CA LEU A 385 -26.88 23.83 -26.86
C LEU A 385 -25.47 23.24 -26.99
N TRP A 386 -25.35 21.97 -27.40
CA TRP A 386 -24.05 21.33 -27.65
C TRP A 386 -23.30 21.89 -28.85
N ASP A 387 -24.00 22.48 -29.82
CA ASP A 387 -23.38 23.09 -30.99
C ASP A 387 -22.73 24.43 -30.61
N ASP A 388 -23.33 25.16 -29.67
CA ASP A 388 -22.79 26.40 -29.12
C ASP A 388 -21.71 26.17 -28.03
N HIS A 389 -21.74 25.01 -27.36
CA HIS A 389 -20.83 24.67 -26.25
C HIS A 389 -20.22 23.26 -26.36
N PRO A 390 -19.44 22.96 -27.42
CA PRO A 390 -18.85 21.64 -27.65
C PRO A 390 -17.79 21.25 -26.59
N ASP A 391 -17.11 22.23 -26.00
CA ASP A 391 -16.16 22.06 -24.90
C ASP A 391 -16.84 21.56 -23.61
N LEU A 392 -18.07 22.03 -23.33
CA LEU A 392 -18.86 21.56 -22.20
C LEU A 392 -19.27 20.09 -22.41
N LEU A 393 -19.71 19.73 -23.62
CA LEU A 393 -20.02 18.34 -23.97
C LEU A 393 -18.79 17.44 -23.81
N LEU A 394 -17.62 17.88 -24.29
CA LEU A 394 -16.37 17.13 -24.14
C LEU A 394 -16.00 16.93 -22.67
N TRP A 395 -16.17 17.96 -21.84
CA TRP A 395 -15.94 17.86 -20.40
C TRP A 395 -16.88 16.83 -19.74
N LEU A 396 -18.17 16.84 -20.07
CA LEU A 396 -19.15 15.87 -19.55
C LEU A 396 -18.83 14.42 -19.96
N LEU A 397 -18.44 14.21 -21.22
CA LEU A 397 -18.02 12.91 -21.72
C LEU A 397 -16.74 12.42 -21.04
N TYR A 398 -15.79 13.32 -20.80
CA TYR A 398 -14.54 13.02 -20.11
C TYR A 398 -14.78 12.66 -18.64
N ILE A 399 -15.49 13.50 -17.89
CA ILE A 399 -15.79 13.24 -16.48
C ILE A 399 -16.61 11.95 -16.35
N GLY A 400 -17.71 11.83 -17.10
CA GLY A 400 -18.56 10.66 -17.05
C GLY A 400 -17.82 9.37 -17.39
N GLY A 401 -17.06 9.35 -18.48
CA GLY A 401 -16.28 8.18 -18.89
C GLY A 401 -15.14 7.83 -17.92
N ALA A 402 -14.50 8.82 -17.29
CA ALA A 402 -13.43 8.58 -16.31
C ALA A 402 -13.94 7.87 -15.03
N PHE A 403 -15.22 8.04 -14.72
CA PHE A 403 -15.91 7.39 -13.59
C PHE A 403 -16.78 6.19 -14.02
N ALA A 404 -16.81 5.86 -15.32
CA ALA A 404 -17.64 4.79 -15.83
C ALA A 404 -17.07 3.41 -15.46
N PRO A 405 -17.92 2.47 -14.98
CA PRO A 405 -17.51 1.08 -14.81
C PRO A 405 -17.15 0.47 -16.17
N THR A 406 -16.26 -0.53 -16.16
CA THR A 406 -15.94 -1.34 -17.34
C THR A 406 -17.20 -1.93 -17.97
N GLY A 407 -17.22 -2.07 -19.30
CA GLY A 407 -18.36 -2.61 -20.04
C GLY A 407 -19.25 -1.53 -20.67
N ILE A 408 -20.57 -1.78 -20.75
CA ILE A 408 -21.49 -1.00 -21.59
C ILE A 408 -21.54 0.48 -21.25
N VAL A 409 -21.40 0.85 -19.97
CA VAL A 409 -21.42 2.26 -19.57
C VAL A 409 -20.22 2.99 -20.15
N ARG A 410 -19.00 2.47 -19.95
CA ARG A 410 -17.79 3.04 -20.54
C ARG A 410 -17.81 3.01 -22.07
N SER A 411 -18.25 1.90 -22.66
CA SER A 411 -18.44 1.81 -24.11
C SER A 411 -19.44 2.83 -24.64
N GLY A 412 -20.51 3.13 -23.89
CA GLY A 412 -21.48 4.15 -24.23
C GLY A 412 -20.89 5.56 -24.27
N TYR A 413 -20.02 5.91 -23.31
CA TYR A 413 -19.27 7.17 -23.34
C TYR A 413 -18.32 7.26 -24.54
N VAL A 414 -17.62 6.18 -24.84
CA VAL A 414 -16.74 6.10 -26.03
C VAL A 414 -17.57 6.27 -27.31
N LEU A 415 -18.73 5.62 -27.42
CA LEU A 415 -19.61 5.74 -28.58
C LEU A 415 -20.15 7.17 -28.74
N LEU A 416 -20.58 7.82 -27.66
CA LEU A 416 -21.01 9.21 -27.70
C LEU A 416 -19.85 10.15 -28.10
N LEU A 417 -18.65 9.93 -27.56
CA LEU A 417 -17.47 10.70 -27.93
C LEU A 417 -17.16 10.55 -29.43
N LEU A 418 -17.16 9.32 -29.95
CA LEU A 418 -16.91 9.05 -31.37
C LEU A 418 -18.00 9.66 -32.27
N ALA A 419 -19.27 9.51 -31.91
CA ALA A 419 -20.41 10.04 -32.67
C ALA A 419 -20.38 11.58 -32.75
N ASN A 420 -20.04 12.25 -31.63
CA ASN A 420 -19.94 13.71 -31.57
C ASN A 420 -18.61 14.24 -32.11
N ASN A 421 -17.56 13.41 -32.21
CA ASN A 421 -16.27 13.86 -32.74
C ASN A 421 -16.33 14.22 -34.22
N ALA A 422 -17.10 13.45 -34.99
CA ALA A 422 -17.24 13.66 -36.43
C ALA A 422 -18.07 14.91 -36.78
N THR A 423 -18.93 15.37 -35.87
CA THR A 423 -19.91 16.44 -36.14
C THR A 423 -19.65 17.72 -35.35
N ARG A 424 -19.21 17.63 -34.10
CA ARG A 424 -19.13 18.77 -33.15
C ARG A 424 -17.74 19.03 -32.59
N LEU A 425 -17.02 17.98 -32.19
CA LEU A 425 -15.78 18.13 -31.40
C LEU A 425 -14.50 18.24 -32.25
N LEU A 426 -14.51 17.65 -33.46
CA LEU A 426 -13.43 17.72 -34.45
C LEU A 426 -12.01 17.44 -33.90
N LEU A 427 -11.89 16.54 -32.92
CA LEU A 427 -10.62 16.22 -32.27
C LEU A 427 -9.70 15.45 -33.23
N PRO A 428 -8.38 15.74 -33.25
CA PRO A 428 -7.40 15.00 -34.02
C PRO A 428 -7.39 13.50 -33.66
N PRO A 429 -7.07 12.58 -34.60
CA PRO A 429 -7.06 11.14 -34.35
C PRO A 429 -6.20 10.73 -33.16
N LYS A 430 -5.05 11.40 -32.95
CA LYS A 430 -4.15 11.14 -31.81
C LYS A 430 -4.79 11.51 -30.46
N THR A 431 -5.55 12.60 -30.42
CA THR A 431 -6.24 13.08 -29.21
C THR A 431 -7.44 12.19 -28.87
N LEU A 432 -8.16 11.72 -29.90
CA LEU A 432 -9.27 10.78 -29.76
C LEU A 432 -8.79 9.44 -29.21
N VAL A 433 -7.69 8.89 -29.75
CA VAL A 433 -7.05 7.65 -29.25
C VAL A 433 -6.53 7.82 -27.83
N SER A 434 -5.96 8.98 -27.49
CA SER A 434 -5.52 9.28 -26.13
C SER A 434 -6.70 9.37 -25.15
N ALA A 435 -7.81 10.00 -25.54
CA ALA A 435 -9.01 10.12 -24.72
C ALA A 435 -9.70 8.77 -24.51
N THR A 436 -9.79 7.93 -25.54
CA THR A 436 -10.34 6.57 -25.42
C THR A 436 -9.46 5.67 -24.55
N ASN A 437 -8.13 5.75 -24.68
CA ASN A 437 -7.20 4.96 -23.86
C ASN A 437 -7.19 5.39 -22.39
N TYR A 438 -7.46 6.67 -22.11
CA TYR A 438 -7.54 7.18 -20.73
C TYR A 438 -8.75 6.63 -19.96
N PHE A 439 -9.83 6.26 -20.66
CA PHE A 439 -11.00 5.63 -20.05
C PHE A 439 -10.74 4.20 -19.55
N ASP A 440 -9.72 3.50 -20.06
CA ASP A 440 -9.50 2.07 -19.76
C ASP A 440 -8.59 1.78 -18.56
N HIS A 441 -7.98 2.78 -17.92
CA HIS A 441 -6.94 2.58 -16.92
C HIS A 441 -7.37 2.56 -15.43
N ARG A 442 -8.60 2.10 -15.11
CA ARG A 442 -9.01 1.89 -13.70
C ARG A 442 -9.76 0.56 -13.49
N THR A 443 -9.03 -0.55 -13.40
CA THR A 443 -9.12 -1.64 -12.38
C THR A 443 -8.23 -2.85 -12.78
N PRO A 444 -7.70 -3.62 -11.81
CA PRO A 444 -6.60 -4.58 -11.99
C PRO A 444 -7.03 -5.83 -12.76
N HIS A 445 -6.24 -6.22 -13.76
CA HIS A 445 -6.52 -7.36 -14.63
C HIS A 445 -6.42 -8.71 -13.89
N HIS A 446 -7.55 -9.42 -13.78
CA HIS A 446 -7.56 -10.88 -13.82
C HIS A 446 -7.99 -11.32 -15.22
N HIS A 447 -7.11 -12.11 -15.85
CA HIS A 447 -7.36 -12.83 -17.08
C HIS A 447 -8.38 -13.96 -16.84
N GLU A 448 -9.28 -14.18 -17.79
CA GLU A 448 -9.58 -15.54 -18.24
C GLU A 448 -9.94 -15.57 -19.72
N THR A 449 -9.50 -16.66 -20.33
CA THR A 449 -9.25 -16.96 -21.74
C THR A 449 -10.35 -17.80 -22.36
N SER A 450 -10.68 -17.61 -23.64
CA SER A 450 -10.44 -18.59 -24.72
C SER A 450 -11.30 -18.34 -25.99
N ASP A 451 -10.61 -18.12 -27.11
CA ASP A 451 -10.79 -18.63 -28.48
C ASP A 451 -12.14 -18.55 -29.23
N ASN A 452 -12.19 -17.75 -30.31
CA ASN A 452 -11.96 -18.27 -31.68
C ASN A 452 -11.87 -17.15 -32.76
N LYS A 453 -10.71 -17.12 -33.43
CA LYS A 453 -10.42 -16.74 -34.85
C LYS A 453 -11.02 -15.47 -35.48
N GLY A 454 -10.12 -14.51 -35.75
CA GLY A 454 -10.04 -13.84 -37.05
C GLY A 454 -10.25 -12.32 -37.04
N GLY A 455 -9.16 -11.56 -36.90
CA GLY A 455 -9.14 -10.11 -37.14
C GLY A 455 -7.90 -9.45 -36.55
N GLU A 456 -6.97 -9.04 -37.42
CA GLU A 456 -5.67 -8.45 -37.06
C GLU A 456 -5.81 -7.16 -36.24
N GLY A 457 -5.46 -7.25 -34.96
CA GLY A 457 -5.44 -6.12 -34.02
C GLY A 457 -4.67 -6.47 -32.75
N ASN A 458 -3.50 -7.12 -32.87
CA ASN A 458 -2.68 -7.47 -31.70
C ASN A 458 -2.00 -6.22 -31.13
N SER A 459 -2.29 -5.94 -29.86
CA SER A 459 -1.83 -4.79 -29.08
C SER A 459 -0.29 -4.73 -28.98
N ILE A 460 0.26 -3.53 -28.88
CA ILE A 460 1.71 -3.27 -28.72
C ILE A 460 2.30 -4.03 -27.51
N SER A 461 1.50 -4.31 -26.47
CA SER A 461 1.89 -5.07 -25.28
C SER A 461 2.28 -6.53 -25.58
N THR A 462 1.51 -7.25 -26.41
CA THR A 462 1.81 -8.66 -26.75
C THR A 462 3.05 -8.79 -27.62
N ARG A 463 3.28 -7.84 -28.55
CA ARG A 463 4.53 -7.81 -29.36
C ARG A 463 5.78 -7.52 -28.52
N THR A 464 5.67 -6.78 -27.43
CA THR A 464 6.82 -6.44 -26.57
C THR A 464 7.25 -7.60 -25.69
N MET A 465 6.31 -8.40 -25.17
CA MET A 465 6.62 -9.61 -24.40
C MET A 465 7.17 -10.78 -25.25
N GLU A 466 6.98 -10.73 -26.57
CA GLU A 466 7.57 -11.70 -27.51
C GLU A 466 9.07 -11.47 -27.79
N ARG A 467 9.62 -10.30 -27.42
CA ARG A 467 11.03 -9.98 -27.61
C ARG A 467 11.93 -10.95 -26.84
N ARG A 468 12.97 -11.43 -27.50
CA ARG A 468 13.99 -12.30 -26.93
C ARG A 468 15.12 -11.46 -26.35
N ILE A 469 15.48 -11.76 -25.12
CA ILE A 469 16.55 -11.10 -24.37
C ILE A 469 17.76 -12.04 -24.36
N GLY A 470 18.91 -11.57 -24.83
CA GLY A 470 20.19 -12.22 -24.64
C GLY A 470 20.87 -11.68 -23.40
N LEU A 471 21.34 -12.56 -22.53
CA LEU A 471 22.05 -12.22 -21.31
C LEU A 471 23.51 -12.63 -21.42
N LEU A 472 24.40 -11.66 -21.28
CA LEU A 472 25.85 -11.86 -21.25
C LEU A 472 26.31 -12.09 -19.81
N GLY A 473 26.68 -13.34 -19.50
CA GLY A 473 26.97 -13.80 -18.14
C GLY A 473 25.80 -14.60 -17.55
N GLY A 474 26.13 -15.76 -16.99
CA GLY A 474 25.20 -16.74 -16.45
C GLY A 474 25.40 -16.99 -14.96
N GLY A 475 25.95 -16.02 -14.23
CA GLY A 475 26.13 -16.07 -12.78
C GLY A 475 24.82 -15.99 -11.99
N GLN A 476 24.93 -15.69 -10.71
CA GLN A 476 23.78 -15.66 -9.79
C GLN A 476 22.79 -14.54 -10.10
N LEU A 477 23.28 -13.41 -10.61
CA LEU A 477 22.40 -12.30 -10.96
C LEU A 477 21.57 -12.68 -12.20
N GLY A 478 22.18 -13.45 -13.11
CA GLY A 478 21.51 -13.99 -14.28
C GLY A 478 20.48 -15.05 -13.93
N GLN A 479 20.78 -15.89 -12.93
CA GLN A 479 19.82 -16.82 -12.34
C GLN A 479 18.59 -16.07 -11.81
N MET A 480 18.78 -15.11 -10.91
CA MET A 480 17.66 -14.34 -10.35
C MET A 480 16.91 -13.51 -11.41
N LEU A 481 17.59 -13.08 -12.48
CA LEU A 481 16.94 -12.45 -13.63
C LEU A 481 16.04 -13.45 -14.39
N CYS A 482 16.50 -14.67 -14.61
CA CYS A 482 15.69 -15.75 -15.21
C CYS A 482 14.51 -16.15 -14.32
N GLU A 483 14.67 -16.18 -12.99
CA GLU A 483 13.58 -16.42 -12.04
C GLU A 483 12.50 -15.33 -12.17
N ALA A 484 12.89 -14.07 -12.25
CA ALA A 484 11.96 -12.95 -12.43
C ALA A 484 11.31 -12.91 -13.83
N ALA A 485 11.96 -13.49 -14.84
CA ALA A 485 11.46 -13.52 -16.22
C ALA A 485 10.33 -14.53 -16.42
N ASN A 486 10.39 -15.67 -15.74
CA ASN A 486 9.46 -16.77 -15.93
C ASN A 486 7.98 -16.36 -15.66
N PRO A 487 7.63 -15.66 -14.56
CA PRO A 487 6.27 -15.17 -14.33
C PRO A 487 5.79 -14.14 -15.37
N LEU A 488 6.70 -13.46 -16.06
CA LEU A 488 6.38 -12.48 -17.11
C LEU A 488 6.21 -13.14 -18.49
N GLY A 489 6.53 -14.43 -18.62
CA GLY A 489 6.64 -15.09 -19.93
C GLY A 489 7.84 -14.59 -20.76
N ALA A 490 8.74 -13.80 -20.16
CA ALA A 490 9.88 -13.20 -20.86
C ALA A 490 10.91 -14.26 -21.24
N LYS A 491 11.52 -14.07 -22.41
CA LYS A 491 12.35 -15.05 -23.10
C LYS A 491 13.83 -14.70 -22.95
N ILE A 492 14.60 -15.41 -22.12
CA ILE A 492 16.03 -15.16 -21.89
C ILE A 492 16.94 -16.28 -22.44
N TRP A 493 17.93 -15.89 -23.24
CA TRP A 493 18.97 -16.72 -23.83
C TRP A 493 20.30 -16.34 -23.17
N VAL A 494 20.96 -17.27 -22.50
CA VAL A 494 22.19 -16.98 -21.73
C VAL A 494 23.43 -17.37 -22.54
N LEU A 495 24.43 -16.49 -22.55
CA LEU A 495 25.81 -16.78 -22.98
C LEU A 495 26.72 -16.91 -21.75
N ASP A 496 27.16 -18.14 -21.47
CA ASP A 496 28.18 -18.48 -20.47
C ASP A 496 28.63 -19.95 -20.66
N ALA A 497 29.48 -20.47 -19.79
CA ALA A 497 29.82 -21.89 -19.71
C ALA A 497 28.57 -22.78 -19.54
N ALA A 498 28.66 -24.02 -20.02
CA ALA A 498 27.64 -25.04 -19.79
C ALA A 498 27.45 -25.28 -18.29
N GLY A 499 26.20 -25.42 -17.85
CA GLY A 499 25.88 -25.61 -16.42
C GLY A 499 26.09 -24.39 -15.53
N SER A 500 26.24 -23.19 -16.08
CA SER A 500 26.24 -21.94 -15.29
C SER A 500 24.92 -21.74 -14.52
N PRO A 501 24.93 -21.06 -13.36
CA PRO A 501 23.73 -20.88 -12.51
C PRO A 501 22.46 -20.48 -13.26
N ALA A 502 22.55 -19.51 -14.17
CA ALA A 502 21.38 -19.06 -14.94
C ALA A 502 20.84 -20.14 -15.90
N LYS A 503 21.73 -20.95 -16.50
CA LYS A 503 21.34 -22.05 -17.39
C LYS A 503 20.74 -23.23 -16.64
N GLN A 504 21.13 -23.47 -15.38
CA GLN A 504 20.61 -24.57 -14.57
C GLN A 504 19.09 -24.48 -14.35
N ILE A 505 18.57 -23.25 -14.20
CA ILE A 505 17.14 -23.01 -13.93
C ILE A 505 16.34 -22.63 -15.18
N ASN A 506 17.01 -22.34 -16.29
CA ASN A 506 16.39 -21.91 -17.54
C ASN A 506 16.54 -23.04 -18.55
N ALA A 507 15.56 -23.95 -18.59
CA ALA A 507 15.61 -25.18 -19.40
C ALA A 507 15.46 -24.95 -20.93
N ARG A 508 15.87 -23.79 -21.45
CA ARG A 508 15.76 -23.46 -22.87
C ARG A 508 16.96 -24.00 -23.65
N THR A 509 16.71 -24.55 -24.83
CA THR A 509 17.74 -25.17 -25.70
C THR A 509 18.58 -24.16 -26.48
N SER A 510 18.17 -22.89 -26.51
CA SER A 510 18.78 -21.87 -27.36
C SER A 510 19.89 -21.07 -26.68
N HIS A 511 20.41 -21.55 -25.57
CA HIS A 511 21.58 -20.95 -24.91
C HIS A 511 22.84 -21.10 -25.75
N VAL A 512 23.80 -20.18 -25.57
CA VAL A 512 25.10 -20.25 -26.25
C VAL A 512 26.15 -20.64 -25.22
N ASP A 513 26.87 -21.73 -25.48
CA ASP A 513 28.00 -22.16 -24.65
C ASP A 513 29.28 -21.46 -25.13
N GLY A 514 29.93 -20.74 -24.21
CA GLY A 514 31.15 -19.99 -24.48
C GLY A 514 31.39 -18.85 -23.49
N SER A 515 32.49 -18.12 -23.67
CA SER A 515 32.76 -16.93 -22.86
C SER A 515 31.91 -15.75 -23.32
N PHE A 516 31.37 -14.97 -22.39
CA PHE A 516 30.73 -13.68 -22.66
C PHE A 516 31.75 -12.57 -23.02
N THR A 517 33.04 -12.89 -23.05
CA THR A 517 34.11 -12.04 -23.60
C THR A 517 34.58 -12.46 -24.99
N ASP A 518 34.06 -13.56 -25.54
CA ASP A 518 34.41 -14.02 -26.89
C ASP A 518 33.53 -13.29 -27.94
N PRO A 519 34.14 -12.50 -28.85
CA PRO A 519 33.41 -11.74 -29.87
C PRO A 519 32.46 -12.59 -30.71
N GLU A 520 32.87 -13.78 -31.15
CA GLU A 520 32.04 -14.62 -32.00
C GLU A 520 30.86 -15.22 -31.25
N LYS A 521 31.06 -15.55 -29.97
CA LYS A 521 29.99 -16.06 -29.11
C LYS A 521 28.96 -14.98 -28.78
N ILE A 522 29.40 -13.73 -28.57
CA ILE A 522 28.49 -12.59 -28.43
C ILE A 522 27.66 -12.41 -29.71
N ARG A 523 28.30 -12.46 -30.89
CA ARG A 523 27.59 -12.41 -32.19
C ARG A 523 26.64 -13.59 -32.38
N GLU A 524 27.02 -14.79 -31.97
CA GLU A 524 26.18 -16.00 -32.01
C GLU A 524 24.89 -15.83 -31.20
N LEU A 525 24.99 -15.28 -29.99
CA LEU A 525 23.81 -14.96 -29.18
C LEU A 525 22.99 -13.83 -29.83
N ALA A 526 23.64 -12.75 -30.26
CA ALA A 526 22.99 -11.59 -30.85
C ALA A 526 22.10 -11.94 -32.05
N ARG A 527 22.50 -12.90 -32.90
CA ARG A 527 21.70 -13.37 -34.04
C ARG A 527 20.33 -13.93 -33.62
N GLN A 528 20.20 -14.42 -32.39
CA GLN A 528 19.01 -15.10 -31.87
C GLN A 528 18.08 -14.19 -31.08
N VAL A 529 18.51 -12.99 -30.70
CA VAL A 529 17.81 -12.15 -29.71
C VAL A 529 17.52 -10.75 -30.25
N ASP A 530 16.62 -10.03 -29.59
CA ASP A 530 16.16 -8.70 -29.99
C ASP A 530 16.70 -7.60 -29.06
N ILE A 531 17.13 -7.96 -27.85
CA ILE A 531 17.81 -7.11 -26.87
C ILE A 531 18.98 -7.91 -26.29
N LEU A 532 20.15 -7.32 -26.15
CA LEU A 532 21.25 -7.80 -25.32
C LEU A 532 21.30 -7.00 -24.02
N THR A 533 21.46 -7.71 -22.91
CA THR A 533 21.72 -7.13 -21.60
C THR A 533 22.85 -7.88 -20.91
N VAL A 534 23.40 -7.29 -19.85
CA VAL A 534 24.60 -7.79 -19.18
C VAL A 534 24.31 -8.19 -17.74
N GLU A 535 24.90 -9.30 -17.33
CA GLU A 535 24.96 -9.70 -15.93
C GLU A 535 26.20 -9.15 -15.23
N ILE A 536 27.25 -8.86 -16.00
CA ILE A 536 28.58 -8.48 -15.54
C ILE A 536 29.11 -7.32 -16.38
N GLU A 537 29.93 -6.46 -15.76
CA GLU A 537 30.52 -5.28 -16.42
C GLU A 537 31.63 -5.64 -17.41
N HIS A 538 32.31 -6.77 -17.20
CA HIS A 538 33.49 -7.20 -17.94
C HIS A 538 33.09 -7.95 -19.22
N VAL A 539 32.57 -7.22 -20.19
CA VAL A 539 32.18 -7.70 -21.52
C VAL A 539 32.90 -6.91 -22.61
N ASP A 540 33.04 -7.48 -23.81
CA ASP A 540 33.65 -6.77 -24.94
C ASP A 540 32.72 -5.67 -25.48
N THR A 541 32.89 -4.45 -24.98
CA THR A 541 32.06 -3.31 -25.37
C THR A 541 32.26 -2.86 -26.83
N TYR A 542 33.34 -3.24 -27.51
CA TYR A 542 33.56 -2.90 -28.92
C TYR A 542 32.69 -3.78 -29.82
N VAL A 543 32.54 -5.05 -29.46
CA VAL A 543 31.60 -5.95 -30.14
C VAL A 543 30.16 -5.51 -29.89
N LEU A 544 29.84 -5.04 -28.68
CA LEU A 544 28.51 -4.48 -28.39
C LEU A 544 28.20 -3.22 -29.20
N GLU A 545 29.19 -2.34 -29.39
CA GLU A 545 29.08 -1.17 -30.28
C GLU A 545 28.83 -1.59 -31.73
N GLU A 546 29.62 -2.53 -32.25
CA GLU A 546 29.43 -3.08 -33.60
C GLU A 546 28.02 -3.66 -33.79
N ILE A 547 27.54 -4.47 -32.84
CA ILE A 547 26.22 -5.10 -32.90
C ILE A 547 25.10 -4.06 -32.84
N ALA A 548 25.23 -3.03 -32.00
CA ALA A 548 24.23 -1.99 -31.84
C ALA A 548 24.15 -1.06 -33.05
N GLU A 549 25.30 -0.70 -33.65
CA GLU A 549 25.37 0.29 -34.73
C GLU A 549 25.31 -0.31 -36.14
N ARG A 550 25.96 -1.45 -36.36
CA ARG A 550 26.06 -2.11 -37.68
C ARG A 550 25.14 -3.32 -37.82
N GLY A 551 24.67 -3.87 -36.70
CA GLY A 551 23.85 -5.08 -36.66
C GLY A 551 24.64 -6.37 -36.87
N VAL A 552 23.96 -7.51 -36.82
CA VAL A 552 24.52 -8.85 -37.08
C VAL A 552 23.86 -9.51 -38.28
N GLN A 553 24.64 -10.24 -39.08
CA GLN A 553 24.10 -10.99 -40.21
C GLN A 553 23.33 -12.22 -39.72
N VAL A 554 22.06 -12.33 -40.12
CA VAL A 554 21.16 -13.45 -39.80
C VAL A 554 20.69 -14.08 -41.09
N THR A 555 20.65 -15.42 -41.12
CA THR A 555 20.06 -16.19 -42.23
C THR A 555 18.61 -16.52 -41.88
N PHE A 556 17.67 -16.09 -42.72
CA PHE A 556 16.24 -16.31 -42.52
C PHE A 556 15.81 -17.67 -43.08
N ALA A 557 14.60 -18.13 -42.74
CA ALA A 557 14.07 -19.44 -43.16
C ALA A 557 13.95 -19.58 -44.70
N ASP A 558 13.94 -18.47 -45.43
CA ASP A 558 13.94 -18.40 -46.89
C ASP A 558 15.36 -18.46 -47.51
N GLY A 559 16.40 -18.61 -46.69
CA GLY A 559 17.81 -18.64 -47.12
C GLY A 559 18.43 -17.25 -47.35
N SER A 560 17.66 -16.16 -47.21
CA SER A 560 18.18 -14.81 -47.36
C SER A 560 19.07 -14.41 -46.18
N LYS A 561 20.16 -13.68 -46.45
CA LYS A 561 21.03 -13.09 -45.42
C LYS A 561 20.73 -11.61 -45.29
N ARG A 562 20.30 -11.17 -44.10
CA ARG A 562 20.03 -9.74 -43.83
C ARG A 562 20.70 -9.30 -42.54
N MET A 563 21.01 -8.01 -42.45
CA MET A 563 21.52 -7.41 -41.22
C MET A 563 20.36 -7.16 -40.26
N LYS A 564 20.50 -7.62 -39.02
CA LYS A 564 19.56 -7.42 -37.92
C LYS A 564 20.22 -6.55 -36.86
N THR A 565 19.64 -5.40 -36.57
CA THR A 565 20.06 -4.56 -35.44
C THR A 565 19.56 -5.18 -34.13
N VAL A 566 20.38 -5.15 -33.09
CA VAL A 566 20.04 -5.66 -31.76
C VAL A 566 20.22 -4.53 -30.75
N GLU A 567 19.22 -4.26 -29.92
CA GLU A 567 19.34 -3.26 -28.87
C GLU A 567 20.32 -3.74 -27.79
N VAL A 568 21.16 -2.86 -27.26
CA VAL A 568 22.06 -3.18 -26.14
C VAL A 568 21.66 -2.31 -24.94
N GLN A 569 21.25 -2.95 -23.84
CA GLN A 569 20.72 -2.29 -22.65
C GLN A 569 21.39 -2.81 -21.35
N PRO A 570 21.99 -1.95 -20.53
CA PRO A 570 22.22 -0.53 -20.78
C PRO A 570 23.15 -0.29 -21.97
N SER A 571 23.25 0.95 -22.43
CA SER A 571 24.04 1.29 -23.62
C SER A 571 25.48 0.79 -23.50
N TRP A 572 26.05 0.30 -24.60
CA TRP A 572 27.47 -0.08 -24.67
C TRP A 572 28.40 1.07 -24.23
N LYS A 573 28.00 2.34 -24.44
CA LYS A 573 28.73 3.53 -23.96
C LYS A 573 28.80 3.55 -22.44
N THR A 574 27.67 3.31 -21.80
CA THR A 574 27.54 3.25 -20.34
C THR A 574 28.37 2.14 -19.75
N ILE A 575 28.28 0.93 -20.33
CA ILE A 575 29.10 -0.22 -19.90
C ILE A 575 30.59 0.13 -20.07
N ARG A 576 30.97 0.74 -21.21
CA ARG A 576 32.35 1.11 -21.52
C ARG A 576 32.94 2.14 -20.59
N THR A 577 32.16 3.13 -20.16
CA THR A 577 32.59 4.12 -19.19
C THR A 577 32.68 3.52 -17.79
N ILE A 578 31.71 2.69 -17.39
CA ILE A 578 31.64 2.15 -16.03
C ILE A 578 32.67 1.04 -15.76
N GLN A 579 33.02 0.23 -16.76
CA GLN A 579 34.07 -0.80 -16.62
C GLN A 579 35.45 -0.21 -16.26
N ASP A 580 35.69 1.08 -16.56
CA ASP A 580 36.89 1.81 -16.17
C ASP A 580 36.54 2.74 -15.01
N LYS A 581 36.90 2.33 -13.79
CA LYS A 581 36.50 3.00 -12.55
C LYS A 581 37.02 4.44 -12.45
N TYR A 582 38.13 4.77 -13.11
CA TYR A 582 38.60 6.15 -13.20
C TYR A 582 37.73 6.98 -14.15
N LEU A 583 37.45 6.47 -15.37
CA LEU A 583 36.56 7.16 -16.32
C LEU A 583 35.14 7.32 -15.79
N GLN A 584 34.66 6.35 -15.00
CA GLN A 584 33.40 6.47 -14.28
C GLN A 584 33.42 7.70 -13.36
N LYS A 585 34.46 7.86 -12.53
CA LYS A 585 34.57 9.01 -11.61
C LYS A 585 34.73 10.33 -12.33
N ASP A 586 35.52 10.36 -13.39
CA ASP A 586 35.69 11.54 -14.23
C ASP A 586 34.33 11.99 -14.83
N HIS A 587 33.59 11.05 -15.43
CA HIS A 587 32.23 11.30 -15.96
C HIS A 587 31.26 11.82 -14.88
N LEU A 588 31.27 11.20 -13.69
CA LEU A 588 30.42 11.61 -12.57
C LEU A 588 30.77 13.02 -12.08
N THR A 589 32.06 13.33 -11.95
CA THR A 589 32.55 14.65 -11.53
C THR A 589 32.15 15.72 -12.53
N GLN A 590 32.32 15.46 -13.83
CA GLN A 590 31.90 16.36 -14.92
C GLN A 590 30.37 16.58 -14.94
N SER A 591 29.60 15.59 -14.46
CA SER A 591 28.14 15.68 -14.30
C SER A 591 27.70 16.34 -12.99
N GLY A 592 28.65 16.86 -12.20
CA GLY A 592 28.39 17.51 -10.91
C GLY A 592 27.89 16.55 -9.83
N VAL A 593 28.23 15.26 -9.93
CA VAL A 593 27.98 14.25 -8.90
C VAL A 593 29.19 14.23 -7.97
N LYS A 594 28.95 14.30 -6.66
CA LYS A 594 30.03 14.28 -5.67
C LYS A 594 30.63 12.88 -5.58
N THR A 595 31.95 12.77 -5.70
CA THR A 595 32.73 11.54 -5.53
C THR A 595 33.97 11.83 -4.68
N ALA A 596 34.64 10.79 -4.17
CA ALA A 596 35.99 10.97 -3.62
C ALA A 596 36.94 11.53 -4.69
N VAL A 597 37.82 12.46 -4.31
CA VAL A 597 38.86 13.02 -5.17
C VAL A 597 39.74 11.88 -5.68
N SER A 598 39.95 11.82 -7.00
CA SER A 598 40.69 10.74 -7.64
C SER A 598 41.57 11.24 -8.78
N MET A 599 42.70 10.57 -8.99
CA MET A 599 43.64 10.88 -10.07
C MET A 599 44.14 9.59 -10.75
N ALA A 600 44.38 9.65 -12.05
CA ALA A 600 45.06 8.56 -12.77
C ALA A 600 46.51 8.44 -12.29
N VAL A 601 47.02 7.21 -12.21
CA VAL A 601 48.42 6.97 -11.84
C VAL A 601 49.19 6.63 -13.12
N GLU A 602 50.00 7.58 -13.57
CA GLU A 602 50.90 7.40 -14.72
C GLU A 602 52.30 7.03 -14.22
N GLY A 603 52.74 5.80 -14.50
CA GLY A 603 54.03 5.28 -14.02
C GLY A 603 53.98 4.77 -12.57
N SER A 604 55.14 4.77 -11.89
CA SER A 604 55.33 4.19 -10.55
C SER A 604 55.52 5.21 -9.43
N ASP A 605 55.33 6.51 -9.68
CA ASP A 605 55.54 7.57 -8.67
C ASP A 605 54.30 7.74 -7.77
N LEU A 606 54.09 6.79 -6.86
CA LEU A 606 53.05 6.88 -5.83
C LEU A 606 53.39 7.89 -4.72
N GLU A 607 54.64 8.37 -4.62
CA GLU A 607 55.00 9.41 -3.66
C GLU A 607 54.40 10.75 -4.07
N ALA A 608 54.39 11.08 -5.37
CA ALA A 608 53.69 12.25 -5.90
C ALA A 608 52.20 12.21 -5.58
N VAL A 609 51.56 11.06 -5.78
CA VAL A 609 50.16 10.83 -5.43
C VAL A 609 49.92 11.07 -3.93
N GLY A 610 50.80 10.55 -3.08
CA GLY A 610 50.73 10.76 -1.63
C GLY A 610 50.91 12.23 -1.21
N ARG A 611 51.70 13.01 -1.94
CA ARG A 611 51.84 14.47 -1.72
C ARG A 611 50.55 15.23 -2.09
N GLU A 612 49.83 14.79 -3.12
CA GLU A 612 48.63 15.46 -3.61
C GLU A 612 47.36 15.07 -2.84
N LEU A 613 47.13 13.77 -2.63
CA LEU A 613 45.91 13.27 -1.96
C LEU A 613 46.04 13.20 -0.43
N GLY A 614 47.28 13.14 0.07
CA GLY A 614 47.59 12.81 1.46
C GLY A 614 47.49 11.30 1.75
N TYR A 615 47.93 10.91 2.94
CA TYR A 615 47.80 9.54 3.44
C TYR A 615 46.72 9.45 4.55
N PRO A 616 45.97 8.35 4.65
CA PRO A 616 45.93 7.25 3.70
C PRO A 616 45.26 7.65 2.37
N PHE A 617 45.60 6.94 1.30
CA PHE A 617 44.84 6.92 0.05
C PHE A 617 44.60 5.48 -0.41
N MET A 618 43.61 5.28 -1.29
CA MET A 618 43.29 3.96 -1.84
C MET A 618 43.82 3.87 -3.27
N LEU A 619 44.77 2.97 -3.52
CA LEU A 619 45.23 2.62 -4.85
C LEU A 619 44.31 1.54 -5.44
N LYS A 620 43.81 1.74 -6.65
CA LYS A 620 42.83 0.86 -7.28
C LYS A 620 43.20 0.55 -8.73
N SER A 621 42.90 -0.66 -9.17
CA SER A 621 42.89 -1.04 -10.58
C SER A 621 41.73 -0.36 -11.28
N ARG A 622 41.97 0.23 -12.45
CA ARG A 622 40.94 0.89 -13.26
C ARG A 622 39.92 -0.10 -13.81
N LYS A 623 40.36 -1.31 -14.16
CA LYS A 623 39.52 -2.38 -14.72
C LYS A 623 39.66 -3.66 -13.90
N ASP A 624 38.72 -4.59 -14.08
CA ASP A 624 38.73 -5.94 -13.49
C ASP A 624 38.82 -5.96 -11.96
N ALA A 625 38.32 -4.91 -11.31
CA ALA A 625 38.22 -4.80 -9.87
C ALA A 625 36.86 -5.31 -9.38
N TYR A 626 36.86 -6.21 -8.41
CA TYR A 626 35.65 -6.74 -7.75
C TYR A 626 36.00 -7.31 -6.37
N ASP A 627 35.06 -7.22 -5.41
CA ASP A 627 35.20 -7.82 -4.08
C ASP A 627 36.56 -7.48 -3.41
N GLY A 628 37.00 -6.23 -3.54
CA GLY A 628 38.30 -5.73 -3.04
C GLY A 628 39.54 -6.15 -3.83
N ARG A 629 39.43 -7.08 -4.77
CA ARG A 629 40.54 -7.46 -5.64
C ARG A 629 40.86 -6.31 -6.57
N GLY A 630 42.13 -5.92 -6.61
CA GLY A 630 42.56 -4.74 -7.35
C GLY A 630 42.65 -3.47 -6.50
N ASN A 631 42.38 -3.54 -5.19
CA ASN A 631 42.50 -2.40 -4.28
C ASN A 631 43.65 -2.62 -3.30
N TYR A 632 44.38 -1.55 -2.97
CA TYR A 632 45.43 -1.56 -1.96
C TYR A 632 45.41 -0.26 -1.14
N PRO A 633 45.19 -0.32 0.19
CA PRO A 633 45.24 0.86 1.05
C PRO A 633 46.69 1.27 1.32
N VAL A 634 47.10 2.44 0.83
CA VAL A 634 48.43 3.01 1.08
C VAL A 634 48.33 3.95 2.28
N LYS A 635 48.79 3.51 3.46
CA LYS A 635 48.63 4.24 4.73
C LYS A 635 49.79 5.18 5.00
N SER A 636 50.93 4.92 4.42
CA SER A 636 52.16 5.69 4.56
C SER A 636 53.09 5.45 3.36
N PRO A 637 54.16 6.26 3.21
CA PRO A 637 55.16 6.00 2.17
C PRO A 637 55.78 4.60 2.22
N ALA A 638 55.82 3.96 3.40
CA ALA A 638 56.37 2.60 3.54
C ALA A 638 55.54 1.53 2.81
N ASP A 639 54.26 1.78 2.54
CA ASP A 639 53.36 0.82 1.89
C ASP A 639 53.45 0.85 0.35
N ILE A 640 54.19 1.81 -0.23
CA ILE A 640 54.23 2.06 -1.68
C ILE A 640 54.78 0.86 -2.46
N SER A 641 55.88 0.28 -1.98
CA SER A 641 56.52 -0.87 -2.65
C SER A 641 55.55 -2.05 -2.75
N ASP A 642 54.94 -2.40 -1.63
CA ASP A 642 53.98 -3.50 -1.54
C ASP A 642 52.73 -3.23 -2.38
N ALA A 643 52.26 -1.97 -2.44
CA ALA A 643 51.12 -1.57 -3.25
C ALA A 643 51.37 -1.75 -4.76
N LEU A 644 52.56 -1.35 -5.23
CA LEU A 644 52.98 -1.52 -6.62
C LEU A 644 53.17 -2.99 -6.99
N GLU A 645 53.74 -3.79 -6.08
CA GLU A 645 53.89 -5.23 -6.27
C GLU A 645 52.53 -5.93 -6.34
N ALA A 646 51.63 -5.62 -5.39
CA ALA A 646 50.31 -6.23 -5.31
C ALA A 646 49.43 -5.95 -6.54
N LEU A 647 49.62 -4.79 -7.19
CA LEU A 647 48.85 -4.36 -8.36
C LEU A 647 49.68 -4.27 -9.64
N ALA A 648 50.82 -4.96 -9.68
CA ALA A 648 51.73 -4.96 -10.83
C ALA A 648 51.03 -5.36 -12.14
N GLY A 649 51.40 -4.67 -13.22
CA GLY A 649 50.88 -4.93 -14.58
C GLY A 649 49.44 -4.48 -14.83
N LYS A 650 48.81 -3.80 -13.87
CA LYS A 650 47.45 -3.23 -14.02
C LYS A 650 47.51 -1.74 -14.30
N SER A 651 46.49 -1.22 -14.97
CA SER A 651 46.28 0.22 -15.09
C SER A 651 45.64 0.74 -13.80
N LEU A 652 46.23 1.75 -13.17
CA LEU A 652 45.90 2.17 -11.82
C LEU A 652 45.34 3.59 -11.76
N TYR A 653 44.60 3.86 -10.71
CA TYR A 653 44.22 5.19 -10.28
C TYR A 653 44.19 5.23 -8.74
N ALA A 654 44.32 6.42 -8.17
CA ALA A 654 44.32 6.61 -6.73
C ALA A 654 43.15 7.49 -6.32
N GLU A 655 42.59 7.19 -5.16
CA GLU A 655 41.51 7.95 -4.54
C GLU A 655 41.89 8.40 -3.15
N LYS A 656 41.55 9.64 -2.81
CA LYS A 656 41.65 10.11 -1.43
C LYS A 656 40.80 9.22 -0.54
N TRP A 657 41.34 8.85 0.62
CA TRP A 657 40.62 8.02 1.56
C TRP A 657 39.34 8.70 2.04
N ALA A 658 38.21 8.04 1.84
CA ALA A 658 36.93 8.47 2.37
C ALA A 658 36.79 7.96 3.81
N ASN A 659 36.85 8.87 4.79
CA ASN A 659 36.63 8.52 6.20
C ASN A 659 35.13 8.44 6.50
N PHE A 660 34.44 7.47 5.91
CA PHE A 660 32.98 7.35 6.01
C PHE A 660 32.53 6.80 7.37
N ARG A 661 31.34 7.22 7.81
CA ARG A 661 30.65 6.66 8.99
C ARG A 661 29.84 5.42 8.61
N LEU A 662 29.18 5.46 7.45
CA LEU A 662 28.36 4.36 6.92
C LEU A 662 28.56 4.23 5.41
N GLU A 663 28.46 3.00 4.91
CA GLU A 663 28.30 2.74 3.49
C GLU A 663 26.81 2.55 3.21
N LEU A 664 26.30 3.24 2.19
CA LEU A 664 24.92 3.16 1.75
C LEU A 664 24.88 2.67 0.31
N ALA A 665 23.75 2.10 -0.09
CA ALA A 665 23.49 1.82 -1.49
C ALA A 665 22.08 2.22 -1.88
N VAL A 666 21.91 2.58 -3.15
CA VAL A 666 20.60 2.85 -3.76
C VAL A 666 20.53 2.11 -5.08
N MET A 667 19.49 1.30 -5.24
CA MET A 667 19.17 0.73 -6.54
C MET A 667 18.35 1.75 -7.34
N VAL A 668 18.77 2.03 -8.56
CA VAL A 668 18.10 2.97 -9.46
C VAL A 668 17.71 2.27 -10.75
N VAL A 669 16.45 2.41 -11.15
CA VAL A 669 15.92 1.92 -12.42
C VAL A 669 15.84 3.09 -13.39
N LYS A 670 16.48 2.95 -14.55
CA LYS A 670 16.42 3.91 -15.64
C LYS A 670 15.49 3.40 -16.73
N THR A 671 14.48 4.21 -17.07
CA THR A 671 13.38 3.79 -17.95
C THR A 671 13.53 4.29 -19.39
N ASP A 672 14.44 5.25 -19.61
CA ASP A 672 14.67 5.87 -20.91
C ASP A 672 16.17 5.91 -21.26
N ASN A 673 16.48 6.02 -22.55
CA ASN A 673 17.86 6.08 -23.05
C ASN A 673 18.52 7.45 -22.82
N ASP A 674 17.74 8.50 -22.61
CA ASP A 674 18.23 9.89 -22.54
C ASP A 674 19.07 10.18 -21.29
N THR A 675 20.07 11.05 -21.44
CA THR A 675 20.87 11.56 -20.32
C THR A 675 20.19 12.76 -19.65
N SER A 676 20.37 12.89 -18.33
CA SER A 676 19.87 14.03 -17.57
C SER A 676 20.74 14.33 -16.35
N ASN A 677 20.92 15.61 -16.06
CA ASN A 677 21.70 16.08 -14.89
C ASN A 677 20.85 16.23 -13.62
N CYS A 678 19.58 15.82 -13.67
CA CYS A 678 18.63 15.87 -12.56
C CYS A 678 17.97 14.52 -12.26
N GLY A 679 18.39 13.44 -12.93
CA GLY A 679 17.80 12.10 -12.75
C GLY A 679 16.39 11.95 -13.35
N ARG A 680 16.03 12.76 -14.35
CA ARG A 680 14.80 12.58 -15.13
C ARG A 680 14.79 11.17 -15.76
N SER A 681 13.65 10.51 -15.76
CA SER A 681 13.48 9.12 -16.25
C SER A 681 14.22 8.06 -15.43
N THR A 682 14.45 8.34 -14.14
CA THR A 682 14.96 7.36 -13.17
C THR A 682 14.00 7.21 -11.98
N ILE A 683 13.92 5.99 -11.46
CA ILE A 683 13.13 5.58 -10.30
C ILE A 683 14.10 4.94 -9.30
N ALA A 684 14.01 5.23 -8.01
CA ALA A 684 14.88 4.64 -6.99
C ALA A 684 14.13 3.67 -6.07
N TYR A 685 14.85 2.68 -5.55
CA TYR A 685 14.41 1.93 -4.37
C TYR A 685 14.75 2.70 -3.09
N SER A 686 14.24 2.23 -1.95
CA SER A 686 14.69 2.69 -0.63
C SER A 686 16.21 2.58 -0.49
N VAL A 687 16.81 3.55 0.20
CA VAL A 687 18.22 3.49 0.59
C VAL A 687 18.42 2.28 1.50
N VAL A 688 19.58 1.66 1.40
CA VAL A 688 20.01 0.61 2.31
C VAL A 688 21.38 0.92 2.88
N GLU A 689 21.66 0.41 4.07
CA GLU A 689 23.01 0.35 4.60
C GLU A 689 23.68 -0.94 4.14
N THR A 690 24.92 -0.85 3.70
CA THR A 690 25.74 -2.02 3.34
C THR A 690 26.89 -2.16 4.32
N VAL A 691 27.19 -3.38 4.75
CA VAL A 691 28.37 -3.67 5.58
C VAL A 691 29.29 -4.58 4.81
N HIS A 692 30.50 -4.10 4.51
CA HIS A 692 31.54 -4.90 3.89
C HIS A 692 32.49 -5.50 4.93
N GLU A 693 32.92 -6.73 4.69
CA GLU A 693 33.95 -7.40 5.47
C GLU A 693 34.97 -8.01 4.51
N ASP A 694 36.26 -7.75 4.72
CA ASP A 694 37.32 -8.08 3.78
C ASP A 694 37.07 -7.54 2.36
N SER A 695 36.46 -6.35 2.27
CA SER A 695 36.01 -5.72 1.01
C SER A 695 34.96 -6.52 0.22
N VAL A 696 34.26 -7.45 0.87
CA VAL A 696 33.12 -8.19 0.31
C VAL A 696 31.86 -7.79 1.05
N CYS A 697 30.79 -7.47 0.33
CA CYS A 697 29.50 -7.14 0.93
C CYS A 697 28.97 -8.34 1.73
N LYS A 698 28.81 -8.15 3.04
CA LYS A 698 28.36 -9.16 4.00
C LYS A 698 26.88 -8.98 4.33
N LEU A 699 26.49 -7.77 4.73
CA LEU A 699 25.13 -7.48 5.18
C LEU A 699 24.52 -6.29 4.42
N VAL A 700 23.20 -6.30 4.32
CA VAL A 700 22.39 -5.17 3.84
C VAL A 700 21.24 -4.96 4.81
N TYR A 701 21.05 -3.73 5.29
CA TYR A 701 19.92 -3.33 6.13
C TYR A 701 19.01 -2.38 5.37
N ALA A 702 17.74 -2.74 5.22
CA ALA A 702 16.73 -1.88 4.61
C ALA A 702 15.57 -1.69 5.60
N PRO A 703 15.30 -0.48 6.12
CA PRO A 703 16.05 0.78 5.91
C PRO A 703 17.43 0.79 6.60
N PRO A 704 18.31 1.77 6.28
CA PRO A 704 19.61 1.93 6.94
C PRO A 704 19.46 2.30 8.42
N ARG A 705 20.42 1.85 9.26
CA ARG A 705 20.41 2.15 10.70
C ARG A 705 20.91 3.57 10.96
N ASP A 706 20.25 4.28 11.88
CA ASP A 706 20.66 5.60 12.37
C ASP A 706 20.93 6.65 11.26
N VAL A 707 20.18 6.58 10.14
CA VAL A 707 20.20 7.58 9.06
C VAL A 707 18.84 8.29 8.99
N SER A 708 18.86 9.62 9.05
CA SER A 708 17.63 10.43 8.98
C SER A 708 16.95 10.30 7.61
N VAL A 709 15.62 10.50 7.57
CA VAL A 709 14.85 10.44 6.32
C VAL A 709 15.32 11.49 5.30
N ILE A 710 15.83 12.64 5.78
CA ILE A 710 16.39 13.70 4.93
C ILE A 710 17.63 13.19 4.19
N VAL A 711 18.60 12.60 4.92
CA VAL A 711 19.81 12.04 4.32
C VAL A 711 19.47 10.87 3.39
N GLN A 712 18.48 10.05 3.73
CA GLN A 712 18.02 8.99 2.82
C GLN A 712 17.47 9.57 1.51
N LYS A 713 16.68 10.64 1.57
CA LYS A 713 16.16 11.31 0.39
C LYS A 713 17.28 11.93 -0.46
N GLU A 714 18.25 12.58 0.17
CA GLU A 714 19.44 13.12 -0.49
C GLU A 714 20.27 12.02 -1.18
N ALA A 715 20.42 10.85 -0.55
CA ALA A 715 21.10 9.70 -1.15
C ALA A 715 20.36 9.17 -2.38
N GLN A 716 19.02 9.09 -2.34
CA GLN A 716 18.23 8.71 -3.51
C GLN A 716 18.38 9.72 -4.65
N ASP A 717 18.32 11.02 -4.35
CA ASP A 717 18.42 12.06 -5.37
C ASP A 717 19.83 12.13 -5.98
N LEU A 718 20.88 11.96 -5.16
CA LEU A 718 22.27 11.86 -5.63
C LEU A 718 22.46 10.63 -6.53
N ALA A 719 21.94 9.47 -6.13
CA ALA A 719 22.04 8.23 -6.92
C ALA A 719 21.27 8.35 -8.25
N ARG A 720 20.07 8.93 -8.24
CA ARG A 720 19.26 9.19 -9.44
C ARG A 720 19.93 10.17 -10.37
N LYS A 721 20.56 11.23 -9.84
CA LYS A 721 21.37 12.15 -10.64
C LYS A 721 22.54 11.42 -11.31
N ALA A 722 23.26 10.60 -10.55
CA ALA A 722 24.41 9.86 -11.04
C ALA A 722 24.03 8.91 -12.19
N VAL A 723 22.98 8.11 -12.02
CA VAL A 723 22.49 7.20 -13.08
C VAL A 723 21.83 7.96 -14.23
N GLY A 724 21.19 9.10 -13.95
CA GLY A 724 20.64 10.01 -14.95
C GLY A 724 21.66 10.44 -15.99
N SER A 725 22.93 10.62 -15.60
CA SER A 725 24.01 11.07 -16.49
C SER A 725 24.45 10.04 -17.55
N PHE A 726 24.09 8.76 -17.41
CA PHE A 726 24.46 7.70 -18.35
C PHE A 726 23.32 7.37 -19.31
N PRO A 727 23.58 7.07 -20.60
CA PRO A 727 22.54 6.61 -21.51
C PRO A 727 22.13 5.14 -21.28
N GLY A 728 20.97 4.75 -21.79
CA GLY A 728 20.48 3.37 -21.75
C GLY A 728 19.58 3.04 -20.55
N LYS A 729 18.83 1.95 -20.68
CA LYS A 729 17.81 1.47 -19.74
C LYS A 729 18.33 0.33 -18.88
N GLY A 730 17.68 0.12 -17.75
CA GLY A 730 17.97 -0.98 -16.83
C GLY A 730 18.18 -0.49 -15.40
N VAL A 731 18.61 -1.41 -14.57
CA VAL A 731 18.90 -1.23 -13.15
C VAL A 731 20.38 -0.95 -12.95
N PHE A 732 20.66 -0.04 -12.03
CA PHE A 732 21.98 0.40 -11.64
C PHE A 732 22.11 0.33 -10.14
N GLY A 733 23.17 -0.29 -9.63
CA GLY A 733 23.55 -0.21 -8.23
C GLY A 733 24.45 0.99 -8.01
N VAL A 734 24.06 1.91 -7.13
CA VAL A 734 24.88 3.06 -6.75
C VAL A 734 25.34 2.87 -5.32
N GLU A 735 26.65 2.80 -5.11
CA GLU A 735 27.26 2.76 -3.78
C GLU A 735 27.65 4.16 -3.33
N LEU A 736 27.38 4.48 -2.07
CA LEU A 736 27.62 5.79 -1.48
C LEU A 736 28.35 5.65 -0.15
N PHE A 737 29.13 6.68 0.17
CA PHE A 737 29.65 6.89 1.50
C PHE A 737 28.93 8.05 2.17
N LEU A 738 28.48 7.82 3.40
CA LEU A 738 28.01 8.87 4.30
C LEU A 738 29.16 9.28 5.22
N LEU A 739 29.64 10.50 5.09
CA LEU A 739 30.73 11.05 5.87
C LEU A 739 30.26 11.51 7.28
N PRO A 740 31.17 11.72 8.25
CA PRO A 740 30.83 12.05 9.63
C PRO A 740 30.12 13.40 9.80
N ASP A 741 30.34 14.31 8.86
CA ASP A 741 29.68 15.63 8.77
C ASP A 741 28.28 15.57 8.11
N GLY A 742 27.85 14.38 7.67
CA GLY A 742 26.59 14.15 6.98
C GLY A 742 26.67 14.26 5.46
N GLU A 743 27.83 14.54 4.88
CA GLU A 743 27.99 14.62 3.43
C GLU A 743 27.88 13.24 2.75
N LEU A 744 27.23 13.21 1.59
CA LEU A 744 27.11 12.02 0.74
C LEU A 744 27.99 12.14 -0.50
N ILE A 745 28.78 11.10 -0.76
CA ILE A 745 29.58 10.95 -1.97
C ILE A 745 29.34 9.58 -2.61
N VAL A 746 29.37 9.52 -3.95
CA VAL A 746 29.29 8.25 -4.70
C VAL A 746 30.67 7.57 -4.66
N ASN A 747 30.69 6.29 -4.27
CA ASN A 747 31.87 5.43 -4.33
C ASN A 747 32.03 4.88 -5.75
N GLU A 748 31.05 4.10 -6.20
CA GLU A 748 31.00 3.52 -7.52
C GLU A 748 29.57 3.20 -7.98
N ILE A 749 29.42 2.89 -9.28
CA ILE A 749 28.17 2.47 -9.91
C ILE A 749 28.38 1.15 -10.68
N ALA A 750 27.41 0.25 -10.55
CA ALA A 750 27.29 -0.97 -11.34
C ALA A 750 26.10 -0.84 -12.33
N PRO A 751 26.26 -1.08 -13.64
CA PRO A 751 25.22 -0.88 -14.66
C PRO A 751 24.37 -2.15 -14.86
N ARG A 752 23.92 -2.71 -13.74
CA ARG A 752 23.21 -4.00 -13.66
C ARG A 752 22.54 -4.13 -12.29
N PRO A 753 21.65 -5.12 -12.11
CA PRO A 753 21.28 -5.59 -10.77
C PRO A 753 22.51 -5.79 -9.88
N HIS A 754 22.36 -5.45 -8.60
CA HIS A 754 23.46 -5.39 -7.65
C HIS A 754 23.17 -6.21 -6.39
N ASN A 755 24.25 -6.63 -5.72
CA ASN A 755 24.18 -7.44 -4.50
C ASN A 755 23.42 -6.72 -3.37
N SER A 756 23.65 -5.41 -3.22
CA SER A 756 22.93 -4.58 -2.25
C SER A 756 21.43 -4.46 -2.53
N GLY A 757 20.94 -4.92 -3.67
CA GLY A 757 19.52 -4.95 -4.02
C GLY A 757 18.84 -6.30 -3.82
N HIS A 758 19.52 -7.38 -3.39
CA HIS A 758 18.89 -8.71 -3.31
C HIS A 758 17.72 -8.76 -2.31
N TRP A 759 17.78 -7.95 -1.25
CA TRP A 759 16.67 -7.75 -0.32
C TRP A 759 15.35 -7.38 -1.01
N THR A 760 15.39 -6.78 -2.21
CA THR A 760 14.18 -6.40 -2.96
C THR A 760 13.35 -7.60 -3.44
N ILE A 761 13.90 -8.82 -3.44
CA ILE A 761 13.12 -10.03 -3.77
C ILE A 761 12.03 -10.23 -2.71
N GLU A 762 12.37 -10.20 -1.43
CA GLU A 762 11.40 -10.34 -0.34
C GLU A 762 10.82 -9.01 0.12
N GLY A 763 11.60 -7.93 0.12
CA GLY A 763 11.19 -6.61 0.61
C GLY A 763 10.30 -5.83 -0.36
N CYS A 764 10.40 -6.12 -1.66
CA CYS A 764 9.61 -5.52 -2.73
C CYS A 764 9.09 -6.61 -3.70
N PRO A 765 8.34 -7.62 -3.25
CA PRO A 765 8.10 -8.85 -4.03
C PRO A 765 7.34 -8.62 -5.34
N THR A 766 6.54 -7.55 -5.42
CA THR A 766 5.83 -7.16 -6.64
C THR A 766 6.74 -6.48 -7.67
N MET A 767 7.91 -5.98 -7.24
CA MET A 767 8.85 -5.19 -8.04
C MET A 767 10.30 -5.37 -7.54
N SER A 768 10.83 -6.60 -7.57
CA SER A 768 12.25 -6.85 -7.27
C SER A 768 13.15 -6.14 -8.28
N GLN A 769 14.42 -5.90 -7.95
CA GLN A 769 15.36 -5.28 -8.89
C GLN A 769 15.47 -6.05 -10.21
N PHE A 770 15.33 -7.38 -10.18
CA PHE A 770 15.40 -8.23 -11.37
C PHE A 770 14.17 -8.07 -12.25
N LYS A 771 12.97 -7.98 -11.64
CA LYS A 771 11.75 -7.65 -12.37
C LYS A 771 11.82 -6.24 -12.97
N SER A 772 12.37 -5.28 -12.22
CA SER A 772 12.61 -3.92 -12.71
C SER A 772 13.60 -3.88 -13.87
N GLN A 773 14.66 -4.69 -13.86
CA GLN A 773 15.59 -4.81 -14.99
C GLN A 773 14.82 -5.21 -16.25
N LEU A 774 14.00 -6.26 -16.17
CA LEU A 774 13.25 -6.78 -17.31
C LEU A 774 12.23 -5.77 -17.84
N LEU A 775 11.43 -5.19 -16.94
CA LEU A 775 10.43 -4.20 -17.34
C LEU A 775 11.08 -2.94 -17.92
N ALA A 776 12.24 -2.52 -17.40
CA ALA A 776 12.96 -1.35 -17.93
C ALA A 776 13.48 -1.58 -19.34
N ILE A 777 14.19 -2.69 -19.59
CA ILE A 777 14.74 -2.97 -20.93
C ILE A 777 13.64 -3.29 -21.94
N LEU A 778 12.50 -3.83 -21.50
CA LEU A 778 11.33 -4.05 -22.36
C LEU A 778 10.49 -2.78 -22.57
N GLY A 779 10.75 -1.68 -21.85
CA GLY A 779 9.96 -0.45 -21.96
C GLY A 779 8.56 -0.56 -21.36
N LEU A 780 8.40 -1.39 -20.33
CA LEU A 780 7.14 -1.72 -19.65
C LEU A 780 7.10 -1.23 -18.20
N MET A 781 8.04 -0.38 -17.77
CA MET A 781 8.08 0.12 -16.40
C MET A 781 6.85 0.98 -16.08
N PRO A 782 6.13 0.69 -14.98
CA PRO A 782 5.03 1.55 -14.54
C PRO A 782 5.57 2.85 -13.95
N SER A 783 4.70 3.87 -13.87
CA SER A 783 5.01 5.10 -13.16
C SER A 783 4.90 4.89 -11.65
N PHE A 784 5.82 5.51 -10.90
CA PHE A 784 5.82 5.50 -9.44
C PHE A 784 5.73 6.93 -8.90
N PRO A 785 4.88 7.20 -7.89
CA PRO A 785 4.87 8.48 -7.20
C PRO A 785 6.26 8.82 -6.66
N ASN A 786 6.66 10.10 -6.79
CA ASN A 786 7.98 10.59 -6.37
C ASN A 786 9.17 9.83 -6.97
N SER A 787 8.95 9.08 -8.06
CA SER A 787 9.97 8.21 -8.66
C SER A 787 10.63 7.26 -7.65
N THR A 788 9.85 6.70 -6.72
CA THR A 788 10.34 5.76 -5.69
C THR A 788 9.51 4.48 -5.67
N ILE A 789 10.17 3.33 -5.69
CA ILE A 789 9.53 2.02 -5.51
C ILE A 789 9.37 1.78 -4.00
N PRO A 790 8.14 1.61 -3.50
CA PRO A 790 7.91 1.40 -2.07
C PRO A 790 8.40 0.02 -1.63
N ALA A 791 8.99 -0.04 -0.44
CA ALA A 791 9.16 -1.30 0.28
C ALA A 791 7.78 -1.77 0.78
N MET A 792 7.46 -3.04 0.58
CA MET A 792 6.20 -3.64 1.03
C MET A 792 6.29 -4.12 2.48
N PHE A 793 7.50 -4.41 2.95
CA PHE A 793 7.78 -4.78 4.34
C PHE A 793 8.52 -3.65 5.07
N PRO A 794 8.23 -3.40 6.36
CA PRO A 794 8.86 -2.31 7.11
C PRO A 794 10.37 -2.45 7.25
N ALA A 795 10.88 -3.68 7.35
CA ALA A 795 12.31 -3.93 7.44
C ALA A 795 12.73 -5.27 6.85
N THR A 796 13.94 -5.28 6.31
CA THR A 796 14.64 -6.48 5.83
C THR A 796 16.13 -6.42 6.18
N VAL A 797 16.72 -7.58 6.46
CA VAL A 797 18.17 -7.75 6.61
C VAL A 797 18.62 -8.87 5.69
N MET A 798 19.58 -8.59 4.82
CA MET A 798 20.18 -9.57 3.92
C MET A 798 21.58 -9.93 4.40
N LEU A 799 21.92 -11.22 4.42
CA LEU A 799 23.25 -11.77 4.73
C LEU A 799 23.75 -12.60 3.55
N ASN A 800 24.95 -12.29 3.03
CA ASN A 800 25.58 -13.13 2.03
C ASN A 800 26.14 -14.43 2.62
N ILE A 801 25.93 -15.54 1.90
CA ILE A 801 26.56 -16.82 2.20
C ILE A 801 27.85 -16.92 1.37
N LEU A 802 28.98 -16.93 2.06
CA LEU A 802 30.29 -17.14 1.47
C LEU A 802 30.77 -18.58 1.72
N GLY A 803 31.47 -19.17 0.74
CA GLY A 803 32.07 -20.49 0.90
C GLY A 803 33.11 -20.50 2.03
N GLY A 804 33.04 -21.56 2.84
CA GLY A 804 33.95 -21.80 3.97
C GLY A 804 35.20 -22.59 3.58
N LYS A 805 35.87 -23.16 4.58
CA LYS A 805 37.09 -23.97 4.40
C LYS A 805 36.79 -25.30 3.68
N THR A 806 35.68 -25.94 4.04
CA THR A 806 35.17 -27.18 3.42
C THR A 806 33.87 -26.92 2.68
N GLN A 807 33.51 -27.80 1.74
CA GLN A 807 32.26 -27.68 0.98
C GLN A 807 31.02 -27.68 1.90
N ALA A 808 31.05 -28.40 3.03
CA ALA A 808 29.93 -28.49 3.99
C ALA A 808 29.88 -27.36 5.02
N SER A 809 30.84 -26.43 5.04
CA SER A 809 30.94 -25.41 6.12
C SER A 809 29.68 -24.54 6.27
N HIS A 810 28.91 -24.39 5.20
CA HIS A 810 27.73 -23.53 5.15
C HIS A 810 26.42 -24.28 5.48
N ASN A 811 26.45 -25.60 5.66
CA ASN A 811 25.24 -26.40 5.88
C ASN A 811 24.49 -25.97 7.15
N LYS A 812 25.21 -25.77 8.26
CA LYS A 812 24.60 -25.31 9.52
C LYS A 812 23.90 -23.95 9.36
N LEU A 813 24.51 -23.04 8.60
CA LEU A 813 23.94 -21.73 8.31
C LEU A 813 22.65 -21.86 7.49
N MET A 814 22.64 -22.75 6.49
CA MET A 814 21.44 -23.04 5.69
C MET A 814 20.32 -23.66 6.51
N ASP A 815 20.62 -24.67 7.34
CA ASP A 815 19.64 -25.34 8.19
C ASP A 815 18.97 -24.35 9.15
N MET A 816 19.77 -23.45 9.74
CA MET A 816 19.25 -22.37 10.59
C MET A 816 18.40 -21.37 9.81
N ALA A 817 18.79 -21.01 8.59
CA ALA A 817 18.01 -20.08 7.75
C ALA A 817 16.63 -20.66 7.39
N ILE A 818 16.58 -21.95 7.02
CA ILE A 818 15.33 -22.67 6.68
C ILE A 818 14.38 -22.74 7.88
N ALA A 819 14.92 -22.83 9.10
CA ALA A 819 14.13 -22.91 10.32
C ALA A 819 13.46 -21.59 10.72
N ILE A 820 13.80 -20.46 10.07
CA ILE A 820 13.21 -19.14 10.34
C ILE A 820 12.07 -18.91 9.33
N PRO A 821 10.78 -18.89 9.75
CA PRO A 821 9.67 -18.70 8.82
C PRO A 821 9.70 -17.38 8.03
N ALA A 822 10.32 -16.35 8.60
CA ALA A 822 10.52 -15.04 7.97
C ALA A 822 11.85 -14.93 7.20
N GLY A 823 12.62 -16.02 7.10
CA GLY A 823 13.89 -16.10 6.38
C GLY A 823 13.74 -16.77 5.02
N ALA A 824 14.15 -16.08 3.97
CA ALA A 824 14.27 -16.61 2.61
C ALA A 824 15.72 -16.99 2.31
N LEU A 825 15.94 -18.26 1.99
CA LEU A 825 17.25 -18.79 1.59
C LEU A 825 17.35 -18.84 0.06
N HIS A 826 18.37 -18.19 -0.49
CA HIS A 826 18.68 -18.17 -1.92
C HIS A 826 20.04 -18.80 -2.18
N MET A 827 20.08 -19.92 -2.91
CA MET A 827 21.32 -20.63 -3.26
C MET A 827 21.59 -20.55 -4.75
N TYR A 828 22.86 -20.29 -5.11
CA TYR A 828 23.23 -19.96 -6.49
C TYR A 828 23.67 -21.15 -7.35
N GLY A 829 23.52 -22.39 -6.87
CA GLY A 829 23.95 -23.59 -7.61
C GLY A 829 25.45 -23.64 -7.93
N LYS A 830 26.29 -22.94 -7.14
CA LYS A 830 27.75 -22.86 -7.33
C LYS A 830 28.48 -23.77 -6.35
N ASP A 831 29.60 -24.34 -6.81
CA ASP A 831 30.54 -25.01 -5.90
C ASP A 831 31.05 -24.04 -4.82
N SER A 832 31.04 -24.53 -3.58
CA SER A 832 31.56 -23.84 -2.41
C SER A 832 33.09 -23.78 -2.46
N LYS A 833 33.60 -22.58 -2.75
CA LYS A 833 35.03 -22.25 -2.69
C LYS A 833 35.27 -21.18 -1.62
N PRO A 834 36.39 -21.20 -0.90
CA PRO A 834 36.69 -20.21 0.14
C PRO A 834 36.48 -18.76 -0.33
N GLY A 835 35.58 -18.03 0.34
CA GLY A 835 35.29 -16.63 0.05
C GLY A 835 34.37 -16.36 -1.16
N ARG A 836 33.96 -17.40 -1.90
CA ARG A 836 33.06 -17.25 -3.04
C ARG A 836 31.62 -17.04 -2.56
N LYS A 837 30.90 -16.08 -3.14
CA LYS A 837 29.45 -15.92 -2.94
C LYS A 837 28.70 -17.11 -3.53
N ILE A 838 28.03 -17.88 -2.67
CA ILE A 838 27.30 -19.11 -3.03
C ILE A 838 25.80 -19.05 -2.74
N GLY A 839 25.36 -18.04 -1.99
CA GLY A 839 23.96 -17.76 -1.75
C GLY A 839 23.77 -16.47 -0.95
N HIS A 840 22.54 -16.17 -0.57
CA HIS A 840 22.21 -15.16 0.42
C HIS A 840 20.97 -15.58 1.21
N ILE A 841 20.78 -14.94 2.37
CA ILE A 841 19.60 -15.09 3.21
C ILE A 841 18.98 -13.71 3.37
N THR A 842 17.68 -13.57 3.16
CA THR A 842 16.95 -12.35 3.47
C THR A 842 15.96 -12.64 4.58
N VAL A 843 16.02 -11.89 5.68
CA VAL A 843 15.01 -11.94 6.75
C VAL A 843 14.13 -10.71 6.65
N VAL A 844 12.81 -10.90 6.65
CA VAL A 844 11.83 -9.81 6.74
C VAL A 844 11.32 -9.66 8.17
N GLY A 845 10.96 -8.44 8.57
CA GLY A 845 10.39 -8.17 9.89
C GLY A 845 9.48 -6.96 9.90
N ASN A 846 8.62 -6.86 10.92
CA ASN A 846 7.75 -5.69 11.12
C ASN A 846 8.51 -4.49 11.68
N SER A 847 9.77 -4.70 12.07
CA SER A 847 10.73 -3.67 12.45
C SER A 847 12.14 -4.15 12.17
N LEU A 848 13.08 -3.21 12.01
CA LEU A 848 14.49 -3.55 11.78
C LEU A 848 15.07 -4.35 12.94
N PHE A 849 14.59 -4.09 14.16
CA PHE A 849 14.98 -4.85 15.34
C PHE A 849 14.60 -6.33 15.25
N GLU A 850 13.37 -6.63 14.84
CA GLU A 850 12.90 -8.01 14.72
C GLU A 850 13.72 -8.76 13.67
N ALA A 851 13.96 -8.13 12.51
CA ALA A 851 14.79 -8.71 11.47
C ALA A 851 16.25 -8.92 11.93
N GLU A 852 16.82 -7.96 12.67
CA GLU A 852 18.15 -8.08 13.29
C GLU A 852 18.23 -9.21 14.30
N ALA A 853 17.23 -9.35 15.19
CA ALA A 853 17.20 -10.37 16.22
C ALA A 853 17.16 -11.78 15.61
N LEU A 854 16.38 -11.96 14.54
CA LEU A 854 16.32 -13.21 13.78
C LEU A 854 17.60 -13.46 12.98
N MET A 855 18.27 -12.40 12.49
CA MET A 855 19.51 -12.51 11.72
C MET A 855 20.76 -12.73 12.59
N ALA A 856 20.77 -12.29 13.85
CA ALA A 856 21.95 -12.34 14.71
C ALA A 856 22.57 -13.75 14.90
N PRO A 857 21.77 -14.83 15.11
CA PRO A 857 22.32 -16.19 15.16
C PRO A 857 22.98 -16.62 13.83
N LEU A 858 22.41 -16.20 12.70
CA LEU A 858 22.97 -16.50 11.36
C LEU A 858 24.29 -15.77 11.14
N ILE A 859 24.38 -14.50 11.55
CA ILE A 859 25.63 -13.71 11.48
C ILE A 859 26.74 -14.41 12.29
N THR A 860 26.42 -14.87 13.50
CA THR A 860 27.39 -15.58 14.36
C THR A 860 27.98 -16.81 13.66
N VAL A 861 27.13 -17.60 12.99
CA VAL A 861 27.60 -18.78 12.24
C VAL A 861 28.40 -18.38 11.00
N ALA A 862 28.00 -17.32 10.29
CA ALA A 862 28.79 -16.79 9.18
C ALA A 862 30.18 -16.30 9.63
N ASP A 863 30.27 -15.71 10.82
CA ASP A 863 31.53 -15.28 11.44
C ASP A 863 32.42 -16.47 11.80
N ASP A 864 31.84 -17.54 12.35
CA ASP A 864 32.56 -18.79 12.64
C ASP A 864 33.13 -19.41 11.34
N ILE A 865 32.34 -19.43 10.26
CA ILE A 865 32.78 -19.93 8.94
C ILE A 865 33.95 -19.08 8.42
N ARG A 866 33.89 -17.76 8.59
CA ARG A 866 34.98 -16.85 8.21
C ARG A 866 36.23 -17.07 9.07
N ALA A 867 36.07 -17.20 10.39
CA ALA A 867 37.18 -17.40 11.31
C ALA A 867 37.92 -18.70 10.99
N GLU A 868 37.19 -19.79 10.74
CA GLU A 868 37.77 -21.06 10.30
C GLU A 868 38.52 -20.92 8.97
N ARG A 869 37.93 -20.22 7.99
CA ARG A 869 38.56 -19.98 6.68
C ARG A 869 39.88 -19.22 6.79
N LYS A 870 39.97 -18.23 7.69
CA LYS A 870 41.15 -17.38 7.87
C LYS A 870 42.14 -17.87 8.93
N GLY A 871 41.83 -18.96 9.64
CA GLY A 871 42.63 -19.40 10.78
C GLY A 871 42.66 -18.41 11.94
N LEU A 872 41.62 -17.57 12.05
CA LEU A 872 41.47 -16.64 13.17
C LEU A 872 40.96 -17.42 14.39
N PRO A 873 41.32 -17.01 15.63
CA PRO A 873 40.69 -17.58 16.82
C PRO A 873 39.18 -17.48 16.64
N ARG A 874 38.46 -18.59 16.89
CA ARG A 874 37.00 -18.57 16.94
C ARG A 874 36.64 -17.41 17.84
N THR A 875 35.81 -16.50 17.34
CA THR A 875 35.19 -15.47 18.18
C THR A 875 34.69 -16.20 19.40
N ALA A 876 35.30 -15.94 20.57
CA ALA A 876 34.79 -16.45 21.82
C ALA A 876 33.32 -16.12 21.78
N SER A 877 32.47 -17.16 21.92
CA SER A 877 31.02 -16.99 22.03
C SER A 877 30.82 -15.72 22.80
N ILE A 878 30.25 -14.71 22.16
CA ILE A 878 30.03 -13.43 22.82
C ILE A 878 29.45 -13.82 24.18
N PRO A 879 30.11 -13.51 25.32
CA PRO A 879 29.64 -14.00 26.61
C PRO A 879 28.16 -13.67 26.64
N SER A 880 27.31 -14.57 27.16
CA SER A 880 25.86 -14.38 27.14
C SER A 880 25.39 -13.08 27.81
N SER A 881 26.32 -12.27 28.34
CA SER A 881 26.20 -10.84 28.62
C SER A 881 26.00 -9.92 27.40
N LEU A 882 26.14 -10.39 26.15
CA LEU A 882 25.50 -9.79 24.97
C LEU A 882 24.59 -10.80 24.23
N ALA A 883 23.78 -11.56 24.98
CA ALA A 883 22.37 -11.62 24.54
C ALA A 883 21.99 -10.16 24.26
N PRO A 884 21.44 -9.80 23.07
CA PRO A 884 21.18 -8.39 22.74
C PRO A 884 20.51 -7.80 23.96
N ALA A 885 21.19 -6.86 24.65
CA ALA A 885 20.77 -6.40 25.97
C ALA A 885 19.28 -6.13 25.83
N ALA A 886 18.45 -6.94 26.51
CA ALA A 886 17.08 -7.20 26.07
C ALA A 886 16.46 -5.87 25.66
N ARG A 887 16.15 -5.72 24.35
CA ARG A 887 15.97 -4.37 23.81
C ARG A 887 14.79 -3.74 24.54
N PRO A 888 14.96 -2.54 25.10
CA PRO A 888 14.02 -1.98 26.04
C PRO A 888 12.65 -1.81 25.38
N LEU A 889 11.64 -2.51 25.92
CA LEU A 889 10.25 -2.43 25.48
C LEU A 889 9.57 -1.18 26.05
N VAL A 890 10.03 -0.73 27.22
CA VAL A 890 9.53 0.45 27.90
C VAL A 890 10.60 1.53 27.89
N ALA A 891 10.26 2.72 27.40
CA ALA A 891 11.10 3.90 27.60
C ALA A 891 10.62 4.65 28.84
N VAL A 892 11.51 4.95 29.77
CA VAL A 892 11.22 5.74 30.97
C VAL A 892 11.99 7.06 30.84
N THR A 893 11.29 8.17 30.89
CA THR A 893 11.92 9.49 30.85
C THR A 893 11.42 10.40 31.96
N MET A 894 12.26 11.36 32.33
CA MET A 894 12.00 12.33 33.39
C MET A 894 12.51 13.73 33.03
N GLY A 895 11.90 14.74 33.63
CA GLY A 895 12.26 16.14 33.41
C GLY A 895 13.56 16.56 34.09
N SER A 896 13.88 15.90 35.21
CA SER A 896 15.15 16.02 35.93
C SER A 896 15.49 14.74 36.68
N ASP A 897 16.76 14.58 37.01
CA ASP A 897 17.27 13.57 37.93
C ASP A 897 16.59 13.57 39.31
N SER A 898 16.06 14.71 39.76
CA SER A 898 15.26 14.82 41.01
C SER A 898 13.99 13.96 41.01
N ASP A 899 13.48 13.56 39.83
CA ASP A 899 12.29 12.70 39.69
C ASP A 899 12.64 11.21 39.82
N LEU A 900 13.92 10.83 39.70
CA LEU A 900 14.38 9.44 39.73
C LEU A 900 14.00 8.69 41.02
N PRO A 901 14.08 9.28 42.24
CA PRO A 901 13.65 8.59 43.46
C PRO A 901 12.22 8.07 43.41
N VAL A 902 11.31 8.81 42.75
CA VAL A 902 9.92 8.41 42.55
C VAL A 902 9.79 7.28 41.53
N LEU A 903 10.65 7.27 40.50
CA LEU A 903 10.65 6.23 39.46
C LEU A 903 11.27 4.90 39.89
N LYS A 904 12.21 4.90 40.84
CA LYS A 904 12.95 3.70 41.29
C LYS A 904 12.06 2.48 41.61
N PRO A 905 10.95 2.59 42.35
CA PRO A 905 10.08 1.45 42.64
C PRO A 905 9.46 0.83 41.37
N GLY A 906 9.01 1.65 40.42
CA GLY A 906 8.50 1.18 39.13
C GLY A 906 9.58 0.51 38.26
N LEU A 907 10.80 1.06 38.24
CA LEU A 907 11.94 0.45 37.54
C LEU A 907 12.28 -0.93 38.13
N ALA A 908 12.30 -1.05 39.46
CA ALA A 908 12.53 -2.32 40.14
C ALA A 908 11.45 -3.35 39.77
N LEU A 909 10.19 -2.94 39.67
CA LEU A 909 9.11 -3.84 39.25
C LEU A 909 9.25 -4.30 37.80
N LEU A 910 9.62 -3.41 36.87
CA LEU A 910 9.90 -3.81 35.49
C LEU A 910 11.02 -4.86 35.43
N THR A 911 12.06 -4.72 36.28
CA THR A 911 13.11 -5.74 36.43
C THR A 911 12.56 -7.06 36.95
N THR A 912 11.73 -7.04 38.02
CA THR A 912 11.09 -8.26 38.57
C THR A 912 10.22 -8.96 37.52
N LEU A 913 9.48 -8.21 36.71
CA LEU A 913 8.64 -8.75 35.63
C LEU A 913 9.43 -9.14 34.37
N GLY A 914 10.77 -9.04 34.39
CA GLY A 914 11.61 -9.35 33.24
C GLY A 914 11.30 -8.50 32.01
N ILE A 915 10.80 -7.27 32.20
CA ILE A 915 10.49 -6.34 31.11
C ILE A 915 11.68 -5.41 30.95
N PRO A 916 12.39 -5.45 29.82
CA PRO A 916 13.52 -4.56 29.62
C PRO A 916 13.07 -3.11 29.39
N PHE A 917 13.84 -2.16 29.94
CA PHE A 917 13.50 -0.74 29.86
C PHE A 917 14.74 0.15 29.68
N HIS A 918 14.53 1.33 29.09
CA HIS A 918 15.54 2.37 28.92
C HIS A 918 15.19 3.55 29.78
N VAL A 919 16.15 4.13 30.51
CA VAL A 919 15.93 5.32 31.33
C VAL A 919 16.72 6.50 30.75
N THR A 920 16.08 7.64 30.58
CA THR A 920 16.72 8.86 30.08
C THR A 920 16.13 10.12 30.72
N ILE A 921 16.77 11.27 30.48
CA ILE A 921 16.30 12.59 30.92
C ILE A 921 15.97 13.42 29.69
N THR A 922 14.72 13.89 29.61
CA THR A 922 14.26 14.83 28.59
C THR A 922 13.38 15.89 29.24
N SER A 923 13.72 17.16 29.04
CA SER A 923 12.94 18.28 29.57
C SER A 923 12.11 18.93 28.47
N ALA A 924 10.80 19.08 28.71
CA ALA A 924 9.90 19.77 27.78
C ALA A 924 10.22 21.27 27.65
N HIS A 925 10.75 21.89 28.71
CA HIS A 925 10.98 23.34 28.77
C HIS A 925 12.45 23.71 28.51
N ARG A 926 13.39 22.83 28.87
CA ARG A 926 14.83 23.08 28.76
C ARG A 926 15.46 22.44 27.53
N THR A 927 14.92 21.31 27.06
CA THR A 927 15.47 20.56 25.91
C THR A 927 14.35 20.08 24.97
N PRO A 928 13.49 20.98 24.43
CA PRO A 928 12.30 20.60 23.67
C PRO A 928 12.64 19.78 22.41
N GLN A 929 13.70 20.13 21.67
CA GLN A 929 14.08 19.39 20.46
C GLN A 929 14.49 17.95 20.77
N ARG A 930 15.33 17.74 21.79
CA ARG A 930 15.74 16.40 22.25
C ARG A 930 14.53 15.56 22.67
N MET A 931 13.53 16.17 23.31
CA MET A 931 12.29 15.51 23.71
C MET A 931 11.47 15.10 22.48
N THR A 932 11.32 15.98 21.48
CA THR A 932 10.62 15.67 20.22
C THR A 932 11.34 14.57 19.44
N ASP A 933 12.66 14.64 19.31
CA ASP A 933 13.47 13.63 18.60
C ASP A 933 13.36 12.26 19.32
N PHE A 934 13.37 12.26 20.64
CA PHE A 934 13.13 11.05 21.44
C PHE A 934 11.73 10.48 21.17
N ALA A 935 10.67 11.29 21.27
CA ALA A 935 9.29 10.84 21.13
C ALA A 935 8.97 10.33 19.72
N THR A 936 9.43 11.05 18.69
CA THR A 936 9.20 10.69 17.27
C THR A 936 9.98 9.46 16.83
N SER A 937 11.20 9.25 17.38
CA SER A 937 12.01 8.04 17.10
C SER A 937 11.69 6.85 18.01
N ALA A 938 10.81 7.00 19.01
CA ALA A 938 10.60 5.96 20.02
C ALA A 938 10.06 4.64 19.41
N ALA A 939 9.08 4.73 18.52
CA ALA A 939 8.49 3.55 17.86
C ALA A 939 9.50 2.82 16.97
N SER A 940 10.30 3.57 16.18
CA SER A 940 11.32 2.98 15.30
C SER A 940 12.48 2.36 16.09
N LYS A 941 12.75 2.87 17.30
CA LYS A 941 13.71 2.27 18.25
C LYS A 941 13.21 0.98 18.90
N GLY A 942 11.96 0.59 18.68
CA GLY A 942 11.38 -0.67 19.18
C GLY A 942 10.64 -0.54 20.52
N PHE A 943 10.55 0.65 21.10
CA PHE A 943 9.73 0.88 22.29
C PHE A 943 8.25 0.64 21.97
N LYS A 944 7.52 0.13 22.96
CA LYS A 944 6.08 -0.15 22.86
C LYS A 944 5.27 0.73 23.80
N VAL A 945 5.87 1.19 24.91
CA VAL A 945 5.23 2.07 25.90
C VAL A 945 6.25 3.08 26.41
N ILE A 946 5.81 4.32 26.66
CA ILE A 946 6.64 5.35 27.31
C ILE A 946 6.06 5.68 28.68
N ILE A 947 6.89 5.66 29.72
CA ILE A 947 6.59 6.18 31.06
C ILE A 947 7.30 7.52 31.19
N ALA A 948 6.54 8.60 31.41
CA ALA A 948 7.09 9.94 31.58
C ALA A 948 6.73 10.48 32.97
N ALA A 949 7.75 10.80 33.77
CA ALA A 949 7.58 11.42 35.08
C ALA A 949 7.94 12.90 35.05
N ALA A 950 7.14 13.74 35.71
CA ALA A 950 7.44 15.15 35.87
C ALA A 950 6.78 15.72 37.13
N GLY A 951 7.51 16.60 37.82
CA GLY A 951 7.02 17.43 38.92
C GLY A 951 7.04 18.92 38.57
N GLY A 952 6.20 19.71 39.23
CA GLY A 952 6.05 21.15 39.00
C GLY A 952 5.23 21.46 37.75
N ALA A 953 5.77 22.29 36.82
CA ALA A 953 5.14 22.55 35.52
C ALA A 953 5.18 21.31 34.60
N ALA A 954 4.40 20.28 34.91
CA ALA A 954 4.53 18.89 34.46
C ALA A 954 4.03 18.61 33.02
N HIS A 955 4.47 19.39 32.04
CA HIS A 955 4.06 19.23 30.63
C HIS A 955 4.70 18.05 29.90
N LEU A 956 5.74 17.42 30.46
CA LEU A 956 6.55 16.42 29.75
C LEU A 956 5.73 15.23 29.19
N PRO A 957 4.86 14.57 29.96
CA PRO A 957 4.08 13.45 29.43
C PRO A 957 3.16 13.86 28.27
N GLY A 958 2.51 15.02 28.39
CA GLY A 958 1.61 15.53 27.36
C GLY A 958 2.33 15.92 26.07
N MET A 959 3.51 16.55 26.19
CA MET A 959 4.34 16.91 25.02
C MET A 959 4.89 15.68 24.29
N ILE A 960 5.28 14.64 25.04
CA ILE A 960 5.69 13.36 24.45
C ILE A 960 4.52 12.71 23.72
N ALA A 961 3.34 12.64 24.35
CA ALA A 961 2.14 12.06 23.75
C ALA A 961 1.72 12.78 22.45
N ALA A 962 1.94 14.10 22.35
CA ALA A 962 1.67 14.85 21.13
C ALA A 962 2.63 14.51 19.98
N SER A 963 3.77 13.90 20.29
CA SER A 963 4.90 13.70 19.37
C SER A 963 5.20 12.21 19.08
N THR A 964 4.38 11.29 19.60
CA THR A 964 4.59 9.84 19.43
C THR A 964 3.27 9.10 19.22
N PRO A 965 3.23 8.04 18.41
CA PRO A 965 2.06 7.16 18.30
C PRO A 965 2.00 6.11 19.42
N LEU A 966 3.04 5.99 20.25
CA LEU A 966 3.09 5.00 21.33
C LEU A 966 2.22 5.43 22.52
N PRO A 967 1.63 4.47 23.27
CA PRO A 967 1.01 4.75 24.56
C PRO A 967 1.98 5.46 25.52
N VAL A 968 1.53 6.58 26.09
CA VAL A 968 2.27 7.35 27.10
C VAL A 968 1.57 7.26 28.45
N ILE A 969 2.32 6.84 29.45
CA ILE A 969 1.89 6.77 30.86
C ILE A 969 2.54 7.93 31.61
N GLY A 970 1.72 8.82 32.14
CA GLY A 970 2.18 9.97 32.92
C GLY A 970 2.24 9.64 34.41
N VAL A 971 3.39 9.91 35.04
CA VAL A 971 3.60 9.79 36.50
C VAL A 971 3.72 11.20 37.09
N PRO A 972 2.67 11.71 37.75
CA PRO A 972 2.75 12.98 38.45
C PRO A 972 3.73 12.87 39.62
N VAL A 973 4.74 13.71 39.66
CA VAL A 973 5.72 13.75 40.76
C VAL A 973 5.34 14.87 41.73
N LYS A 974 5.31 14.56 43.02
CA LYS A 974 5.01 15.53 44.08
C LYS A 974 6.08 16.62 44.12
N GLY A 975 5.70 17.84 43.75
CA GLY A 975 6.50 19.05 43.92
C GLY A 975 6.51 19.57 45.37
N SER A 976 7.31 20.61 45.64
CA SER A 976 7.38 21.28 46.95
C SER A 976 6.12 22.09 47.29
N THR A 977 5.29 22.40 46.29
CA THR A 977 4.05 23.17 46.40
C THR A 977 2.87 22.34 45.89
N LEU A 978 1.68 22.52 46.48
CA LEU A 978 0.43 21.88 46.06
C LEU A 978 0.41 20.33 46.09
N ASP A 979 1.36 19.71 46.80
CA ASP A 979 1.43 18.26 47.03
C ASP A 979 1.34 17.38 45.76
N GLY A 980 1.74 17.92 44.59
CA GLY A 980 1.68 17.22 43.30
C GLY A 980 0.34 17.33 42.57
N MET A 981 -0.63 18.09 43.10
CA MET A 981 -1.92 18.33 42.45
C MET A 981 -1.76 19.14 41.16
N ASP A 982 -0.80 20.07 41.13
CA ASP A 982 -0.37 20.79 39.94
C ASP A 982 0.10 19.84 38.84
N SER A 983 0.92 18.86 39.21
CA SER A 983 1.47 17.86 38.30
C SER A 983 0.39 16.91 37.81
N LEU A 984 -0.52 16.48 38.69
CA LEU A 984 -1.65 15.62 38.32
C LEU A 984 -2.58 16.31 37.33
N LEU A 985 -2.98 17.55 37.63
CA LEU A 985 -3.87 18.33 36.77
C LEU A 985 -3.23 18.61 35.40
N SER A 986 -1.93 18.93 35.38
CA SER A 986 -1.18 19.16 34.14
C SER A 986 -1.10 17.91 33.25
N ILE A 987 -1.04 16.72 33.83
CA ILE A 987 -0.85 15.47 33.07
C ILE A 987 -2.21 14.87 32.65
N VAL A 988 -3.24 14.99 33.50
CA VAL A 988 -4.57 14.42 33.22
C VAL A 988 -5.38 15.27 32.24
N GLN A 989 -5.16 16.59 32.23
CA GLN A 989 -5.93 17.53 31.40
C GLN A 989 -5.34 17.63 29.98
N MET A 990 -5.61 16.62 29.15
CA MET A 990 -5.10 16.57 27.78
C MET A 990 -6.16 16.96 26.73
N PRO A 991 -5.77 17.66 25.64
CA PRO A 991 -6.67 17.95 24.52
C PRO A 991 -7.07 16.67 23.77
N ARG A 992 -8.20 16.74 23.06
CA ARG A 992 -8.69 15.64 22.20
C ARG A 992 -7.60 15.23 21.21
N GLY A 993 -7.36 13.92 21.09
CA GLY A 993 -6.36 13.35 20.18
C GLY A 993 -4.97 13.14 20.77
N VAL A 994 -4.70 13.56 22.01
CA VAL A 994 -3.39 13.39 22.68
C VAL A 994 -3.55 12.71 24.04
N PRO A 995 -3.97 11.43 24.09
CA PRO A 995 -4.28 10.76 25.36
C PRO A 995 -3.00 10.47 26.17
N VAL A 996 -3.08 10.71 27.47
CA VAL A 996 -2.06 10.29 28.45
C VAL A 996 -2.73 9.43 29.52
N ALA A 997 -2.22 8.22 29.73
CA ALA A 997 -2.69 7.36 30.81
C ALA A 997 -2.04 7.80 32.12
N THR A 998 -2.77 8.56 32.93
CA THR A 998 -2.22 9.17 34.16
C THR A 998 -2.41 8.24 35.35
N VAL A 999 -1.33 7.97 36.09
CA VAL A 999 -1.39 7.23 37.37
C VAL A 999 -1.46 8.18 38.57
N ALA A 1000 -1.69 7.64 39.77
CA ALA A 1000 -1.69 8.42 41.00
C ALA A 1000 -0.33 9.11 41.24
N ILE A 1001 -0.35 10.22 42.00
CA ILE A 1001 0.85 10.98 42.37
C ILE A 1001 1.89 10.05 43.01
N ASN A 1002 3.13 10.17 42.56
CA ASN A 1002 4.29 9.35 42.94
C ASN A 1002 4.18 7.84 42.68
N ASN A 1003 3.18 7.37 41.93
CA ASN A 1003 2.91 5.95 41.80
C ASN A 1003 3.56 5.30 40.56
N SER A 1004 4.90 5.24 40.56
CA SER A 1004 5.66 4.61 39.47
C SER A 1004 5.43 3.10 39.36
N ILE A 1005 5.03 2.42 40.44
CA ILE A 1005 4.65 1.00 40.45
C ILE A 1005 3.46 0.76 39.53
N ASN A 1006 2.39 1.56 39.68
CA ASN A 1006 1.22 1.43 38.81
C ASN A 1006 1.54 1.81 37.37
N ALA A 1007 2.48 2.72 37.13
CA ALA A 1007 2.93 3.02 35.78
C ALA A 1007 3.64 1.82 35.13
N ALA A 1008 4.50 1.13 35.89
CA ALA A 1008 5.15 -0.10 35.44
C ALA A 1008 4.14 -1.24 35.21
N LEU A 1009 3.17 -1.43 36.11
CA LEU A 1009 2.10 -2.43 35.94
C LEU A 1009 1.22 -2.13 34.72
N LEU A 1010 0.89 -0.86 34.50
CA LEU A 1010 0.09 -0.47 33.35
C LEU A 1010 0.88 -0.67 32.04
N ALA A 1011 2.18 -0.36 32.02
CA ALA A 1011 3.05 -0.68 30.89
C ALA A 1011 3.11 -2.19 30.64
N ALA A 1012 3.26 -2.99 31.70
CA ALA A 1012 3.26 -4.44 31.63
C ALA A 1012 1.92 -4.99 31.10
N ARG A 1013 0.78 -4.44 31.49
CA ARG A 1013 -0.55 -4.84 30.99
C ARG A 1013 -0.75 -4.49 29.52
N ILE A 1014 -0.27 -3.31 29.08
CA ILE A 1014 -0.30 -2.92 27.66
C ILE A 1014 0.53 -3.90 26.83
N LEU A 1015 1.72 -4.28 27.32
CA LEU A 1015 2.57 -5.28 26.67
C LEU A 1015 1.93 -6.68 26.70
N GLY A 1016 1.41 -7.09 27.85
CA GLY A 1016 0.79 -8.41 28.08
C GLY A 1016 -0.51 -8.64 27.31
N ALA A 1017 -1.14 -7.60 26.77
CA ALA A 1017 -2.27 -7.74 25.85
C ALA A 1017 -1.87 -8.43 24.53
N HIS A 1018 -0.57 -8.44 24.19
CA HIS A 1018 -0.03 -9.02 22.98
C HIS A 1018 1.11 -10.03 23.23
N ASP A 1019 1.66 -10.08 24.45
CA ASP A 1019 2.72 -11.00 24.85
C ASP A 1019 2.24 -11.92 25.98
N GLY A 1020 1.98 -13.19 25.64
CA GLY A 1020 1.48 -14.19 26.59
C GLY A 1020 2.45 -14.52 27.73
N ALA A 1021 3.77 -14.35 27.54
CA ALA A 1021 4.75 -14.58 28.60
C ALA A 1021 4.73 -13.45 29.63
N ILE A 1022 4.58 -12.20 29.18
CA ILE A 1022 4.38 -11.06 30.09
C ILE A 1022 3.04 -11.19 30.83
N GLN A 1023 1.98 -11.61 30.13
CA GLN A 1023 0.68 -11.86 30.74
C GLN A 1023 0.77 -12.90 31.87
N GLN A 1024 1.48 -13.99 31.64
CA GLN A 1024 1.68 -15.04 32.63
C GLN A 1024 2.44 -14.54 33.87
N ARG A 1025 3.52 -13.77 33.69
CA ARG A 1025 4.26 -13.16 34.81
C ARG A 1025 3.41 -12.17 35.61
N LEU A 1026 2.46 -11.48 34.96
CA LEU A 1026 1.50 -10.62 35.65
C LEU A 1026 0.50 -11.42 36.50
N VAL A 1027 0.06 -12.60 36.02
CA VAL A 1027 -0.80 -13.50 36.78
C VAL A 1027 -0.08 -14.02 38.03
N GLU A 1028 1.19 -14.44 37.87
CA GLU A 1028 2.03 -14.90 38.98
C GLU A 1028 2.28 -13.78 40.00
N TYR A 1029 2.62 -12.57 39.53
CA TYR A 1029 2.77 -11.40 40.39
C TYR A 1029 1.49 -11.11 41.19
N ALA A 1030 0.32 -11.17 40.55
CA ALA A 1030 -0.96 -10.97 41.23
C ALA A 1030 -1.26 -12.04 42.29
N ALA A 1031 -0.87 -13.30 42.05
CA ALA A 1031 -1.00 -14.38 43.03
C ALA A 1031 -0.10 -14.13 44.26
N THR A 1032 1.17 -13.74 44.05
CA THR A 1032 2.10 -13.45 45.16
C THR A 1032 1.65 -12.29 46.05
N MET A 1033 1.00 -11.27 45.49
CA MET A 1033 0.40 -10.19 46.29
C MET A 1033 -0.71 -10.69 47.23
N GLY A 1034 -1.50 -11.67 46.78
CA GLY A 1034 -2.54 -12.28 47.61
C GLY A 1034 -1.95 -13.00 48.81
N GLU A 1035 -0.89 -13.77 48.59
CA GLU A 1035 -0.16 -14.49 49.64
C GLU A 1035 0.51 -13.53 50.65
N GLU A 1036 1.10 -12.42 50.19
CA GLU A 1036 1.68 -11.41 51.08
C GLU A 1036 0.64 -10.74 51.99
N VAL A 1037 -0.56 -10.44 51.48
CA VAL A 1037 -1.64 -9.85 52.28
C VAL A 1037 -2.13 -10.83 53.32
N VAL A 1038 -2.30 -12.10 52.94
CA VAL A 1038 -2.66 -13.17 53.89
C VAL A 1038 -1.58 -13.34 54.95
N GLY A 1039 -0.29 -13.29 54.58
CA GLY A 1039 0.83 -13.35 55.53
C GLY A 1039 0.91 -12.14 56.47
N LYS A 1040 0.66 -10.92 55.96
CA LYS A 1040 0.61 -9.70 56.78
C LYS A 1040 -0.61 -9.68 57.70
N ALA A 1041 -1.76 -10.15 57.22
CA ALA A 1041 -2.96 -10.32 58.02
C ALA A 1041 -2.73 -11.35 59.13
N ALA A 1042 -2.19 -12.53 58.80
CA ALA A 1042 -1.86 -13.56 59.79
C ALA A 1042 -0.85 -13.03 60.83
N ARG A 1043 0.16 -12.25 60.41
CA ARG A 1043 1.11 -11.62 61.34
C ARG A 1043 0.42 -10.59 62.24
N LEU A 1044 -0.40 -9.70 61.67
CA LEU A 1044 -1.16 -8.70 62.43
C LEU A 1044 -2.14 -9.35 63.41
N GLU A 1045 -2.76 -10.47 63.03
CA GLU A 1045 -3.66 -11.26 63.86
C GLU A 1045 -2.91 -12.01 64.98
N ASP A 1046 -1.69 -12.48 64.72
CA ASP A 1046 -0.83 -13.19 65.68
C ASP A 1046 -0.21 -12.26 66.73
N VAL A 1047 0.36 -11.11 66.31
CA VAL A 1047 1.03 -10.18 67.24
C VAL A 1047 0.14 -9.05 67.77
N GLY A 1048 -1.07 -8.88 67.20
CA GLY A 1048 -2.00 -7.80 67.52
C GLY A 1048 -1.56 -6.43 66.96
N PHE A 1049 -2.49 -5.48 66.85
CA PHE A 1049 -2.22 -4.17 66.23
C PHE A 1049 -1.22 -3.29 67.01
N GLU A 1050 -1.04 -3.54 68.31
CA GLU A 1050 -0.07 -2.80 69.15
C GLU A 1050 1.36 -3.33 68.98
N GLY A 1051 1.51 -4.61 68.62
CA GLY A 1051 2.80 -5.27 68.41
C GLY A 1051 3.29 -5.26 66.95
N TYR A 1052 2.39 -5.00 66.00
CA TYR A 1052 2.67 -4.86 64.57
C TYR A 1052 3.14 -3.45 64.22
#